data_AF-A0A150FBG4-F1
#
_entry.id   AF-A0A150FBG4-F1
#
_cell.length_a   1.000
_cell.length_b   1.000
_cell.length_c   1.000
_cell.angle_alpha   90.00
_cell.angle_beta   90.00
_cell.angle_gamma   90.00
#
_symmetry.space_group_name_H-M   'P 1'
#
loop_
_entity.id
_entity.type
_entity.pdbx_description
1 polymer ?
#
loop_
_entity_poly.entity_id
_entity_poly.type
_entity_poly.pdbx_seq_one_letter_code
_entity_poly.pdbx_strand_id
1 'polypeptide(L)'
;MLTGKRISGRYHILRPIGGGGMANVYLAEDIILEREVAIKVLRFDFVNDNDFIRRFRREAQSASSLDHPNIVSIYDIGEEGDIYYIVMEYVEGMTLKEYITTHGPLHPKEALSIMEQIVSAIAHAHHNHIVHRDIKPHNILIDHMGHIKVTDFGIATALSSTTITHTNSVLGSVHYLSPEQARGGLATKKSDIYALGIVLFELLTGKIPFDGESAVSIALKHLQTETPSAKKWNPSIPQSVENIILKATAKDPFHRYESAEDMEEDIRTAFDADRLNEERFSVQDDEEMTKAIPIITDGSEVTPPEPQKQAEDDDEKSVKKKKRKWPWVLLAVCFVLITASVLAVTVFPSLFMPKDVSVPDVKGLEYEKAEALLEKNGLQADPDVTDIEDEKVQEGLMVKTDPKAGSTVKEGSAVKMYKSIGKAKTQLIDVKGRSIDKAKEALKEKGFKHVNVKEVNDASDAGTVIDQDPSAGTEMVAGDDEVNLTVSIGPADITLRDLKTYSKEAASGYLEDNGLNLVEKEAHSDDVPKGQVIKQEPSAGTAVKPGSDVEVTFSLGPEEKPAKTVKENISIPYEPDHEGDELEVQIAIDDKDHSISDTYETFKIKEPTEKTIELKIEQGQKGYYQVMVNHKVVSYKTIEYPKDKG
;
A
#
# COMPACT_ATOMS: atom_id res chain seq x y z
N MET A 1 -17.87 18.22 -16.06
CA MET A 1 -17.62 18.92 -14.78
C MET A 1 -18.94 19.41 -14.20
N LEU A 2 -19.14 19.28 -12.89
CA LEU A 2 -20.38 19.68 -12.18
C LEU A 2 -20.33 21.09 -11.60
N THR A 3 -19.17 21.74 -11.60
CA THR A 3 -18.96 23.12 -11.11
C THR A 3 -19.93 24.10 -11.76
N GLY A 4 -20.58 24.94 -10.95
CA GLY A 4 -21.59 25.90 -11.38
C GLY A 4 -22.98 25.31 -11.64
N LYS A 5 -23.15 23.97 -11.60
CA LYS A 5 -24.47 23.34 -11.69
C LYS A 5 -25.18 23.38 -10.33
N ARG A 6 -26.51 23.26 -10.39
CA ARG A 6 -27.37 23.12 -9.21
C ARG A 6 -27.93 21.71 -9.19
N ILE A 7 -27.67 20.97 -8.11
CA ILE A 7 -28.16 19.62 -7.90
C ILE A 7 -29.49 19.67 -7.14
N SER A 8 -30.48 18.94 -7.66
CA SER A 8 -31.84 18.79 -7.13
C SER A 8 -32.53 20.12 -6.86
N GLY A 9 -32.19 21.14 -7.65
CA GLY A 9 -32.70 22.48 -7.45
C GLY A 9 -32.38 23.09 -6.09
N ARG A 10 -31.39 22.59 -5.33
CA ARG A 10 -31.06 23.08 -3.97
C ARG A 10 -29.58 23.37 -3.78
N TYR A 11 -28.72 22.47 -4.21
CA TYR A 11 -27.30 22.57 -3.87
C TYR A 11 -26.52 23.16 -5.04
N HIS A 12 -25.93 24.35 -4.87
CA HIS A 12 -25.13 25.00 -5.90
C HIS A 12 -23.66 24.60 -5.78
N ILE A 13 -23.12 23.87 -6.76
CA ILE A 13 -21.73 23.38 -6.72
C ILE A 13 -20.74 24.51 -7.01
N LEU A 14 -19.86 24.81 -6.05
CA LEU A 14 -18.88 25.89 -6.14
C LEU A 14 -17.56 25.43 -6.75
N ARG A 15 -16.93 24.39 -6.18
CA ARG A 15 -15.62 23.87 -6.62
C ARG A 15 -15.37 22.43 -6.15
N PRO A 16 -14.55 21.64 -6.85
CA PRO A 16 -14.05 20.37 -6.31
C PRO A 16 -13.14 20.64 -5.09
N ILE A 17 -13.26 19.81 -4.05
CA ILE A 17 -12.44 19.88 -2.82
C ILE A 17 -11.73 18.57 -2.50
N GLY A 18 -12.10 17.47 -3.14
CA GLY A 18 -11.44 16.18 -2.97
C GLY A 18 -11.90 15.18 -4.02
N GLY A 19 -11.18 14.07 -4.15
CA GLY A 19 -11.52 13.00 -5.07
C GLY A 19 -10.84 11.70 -4.67
N GLY A 20 -11.59 10.60 -4.76
CA GLY A 20 -11.13 9.26 -4.43
C GLY A 20 -11.41 8.25 -5.54
N GLY A 21 -11.17 6.97 -5.22
CA GLY A 21 -11.38 5.87 -6.15
C GLY A 21 -12.81 5.75 -6.67
N MET A 22 -13.82 5.95 -5.81
CA MET A 22 -15.24 5.74 -6.14
C MET A 22 -16.07 7.03 -6.29
N ALA A 23 -15.65 8.14 -5.68
CA ALA A 23 -16.45 9.36 -5.61
C ALA A 23 -15.57 10.63 -5.68
N ASN A 24 -16.18 11.72 -6.14
CA ASN A 24 -15.61 13.07 -6.11
C ASN A 24 -16.33 13.90 -5.05
N VAL A 25 -15.62 14.76 -4.34
CA VAL A 25 -16.19 15.63 -3.30
C VAL A 25 -16.12 17.08 -3.77
N TYR A 26 -17.24 17.78 -3.67
CA TYR A 26 -17.39 19.17 -4.06
C TYR A 26 -17.85 20.03 -2.88
N LEU A 27 -17.33 21.25 -2.80
CA LEU A 27 -17.92 22.30 -1.97
C LEU A 27 -19.16 22.84 -2.70
N ALA A 28 -20.26 22.98 -1.97
CA ALA A 28 -21.51 23.48 -2.48
C ALA A 28 -22.19 24.39 -1.45
N GLU A 29 -23.10 25.22 -1.93
CA GLU A 29 -23.96 26.05 -1.10
C GLU A 29 -25.38 25.46 -1.09
N ASP A 30 -25.91 25.17 0.09
CA ASP A 30 -27.31 24.88 0.31
C ASP A 30 -28.08 26.20 0.36
N ILE A 31 -28.62 26.61 -0.79
CA ILE A 31 -29.29 27.91 -0.96
C ILE A 31 -30.60 28.06 -0.18
N ILE A 32 -31.16 26.97 0.35
CA ILE A 32 -32.40 27.03 1.14
C ILE A 32 -32.06 27.33 2.59
N LEU A 33 -31.01 26.68 3.12
CA LEU A 33 -30.55 26.87 4.49
C LEU A 33 -29.42 27.91 4.62
N GLU A 34 -28.97 28.48 3.50
CA GLU A 34 -27.89 29.48 3.39
C GLU A 34 -26.62 29.05 4.12
N ARG A 35 -26.14 27.83 3.83
CA ARG A 35 -24.92 27.27 4.43
C ARG A 35 -24.06 26.52 3.43
N GLU A 36 -22.76 26.47 3.69
CA GLU A 36 -21.85 25.63 2.94
C GLU A 36 -21.97 24.16 3.36
N VAL A 37 -21.91 23.28 2.36
CA VAL A 37 -21.99 21.82 2.51
C VAL A 37 -20.97 21.14 1.60
N ALA A 38 -20.49 19.98 2.01
CA ALA A 38 -19.73 19.10 1.14
C ALA A 38 -20.67 18.11 0.45
N ILE A 39 -20.47 17.87 -0.85
CA ILE A 39 -21.27 16.94 -1.62
C ILE A 39 -20.36 15.89 -2.24
N LYS A 40 -20.48 14.67 -1.74
CA LYS A 40 -19.81 13.48 -2.27
C LYS A 40 -20.67 12.91 -3.40
N VAL A 41 -20.15 12.86 -4.61
CA VAL A 41 -20.84 12.41 -5.82
C VAL A 41 -20.16 11.17 -6.38
N LEU A 42 -20.92 10.11 -6.63
CA LEU A 42 -20.41 8.88 -7.25
C LEU A 42 -19.84 9.19 -8.64
N ARG A 43 -18.64 8.67 -8.94
CA ARG A 43 -18.02 8.87 -10.26
C ARG A 43 -18.85 8.21 -11.35
N PHE A 44 -18.92 8.85 -12.53
CA PHE A 44 -19.70 8.38 -13.68
C PHE A 44 -19.34 6.94 -14.10
N ASP A 45 -18.08 6.55 -13.94
CA ASP A 45 -17.56 5.21 -14.26
C ASP A 45 -18.27 4.08 -13.48
N PHE A 46 -18.87 4.38 -12.33
CA PHE A 46 -19.54 3.40 -11.46
C PHE A 46 -21.07 3.54 -11.43
N VAL A 47 -21.64 4.46 -12.21
CA VAL A 47 -23.09 4.72 -12.19
C VAL A 47 -23.92 3.56 -12.73
N ASN A 48 -23.34 2.70 -13.57
CA ASN A 48 -24.03 1.50 -14.09
C ASN A 48 -23.77 0.25 -13.25
N ASP A 49 -22.97 0.34 -12.18
CA ASP A 49 -22.64 -0.77 -11.30
C ASP A 49 -23.53 -0.75 -10.05
N ASN A 50 -24.52 -1.64 -10.05
CA ASN A 50 -25.49 -1.76 -8.96
C ASN A 50 -24.83 -2.10 -7.60
N ASP A 51 -23.68 -2.77 -7.59
CA ASP A 51 -22.98 -3.10 -6.35
C ASP A 51 -22.30 -1.85 -5.76
N PHE A 52 -21.68 -1.01 -6.59
CA PHE A 52 -21.12 0.26 -6.13
C PHE A 52 -22.20 1.23 -5.64
N ILE A 53 -23.33 1.33 -6.34
CA ILE A 53 -24.46 2.16 -5.90
C ILE A 53 -25.00 1.67 -4.55
N ARG A 54 -25.21 0.36 -4.38
CA ARG A 54 -25.66 -0.21 -3.11
C ARG A 54 -24.67 0.06 -1.98
N ARG A 55 -23.37 -0.07 -2.23
CA ARG A 55 -22.32 0.24 -1.23
C ARG A 55 -22.34 1.71 -0.84
N PHE A 56 -22.37 2.61 -1.83
CA PHE A 56 -22.41 4.06 -1.63
C PHE A 56 -23.63 4.50 -0.80
N ARG A 57 -24.82 3.96 -1.08
CA ARG A 57 -26.03 4.22 -0.27
C ARG A 57 -25.93 3.67 1.14
N ARG A 58 -25.38 2.46 1.30
CA ARG A 58 -25.27 1.81 2.60
C ARG A 58 -24.28 2.54 3.53
N GLU A 59 -23.17 3.04 2.98
CA GLU A 59 -22.21 3.90 3.69
C GLU A 59 -22.90 5.14 4.28
N ALA A 60 -23.65 5.85 3.44
CA ALA A 60 -24.40 7.03 3.86
C ALA A 60 -25.45 6.70 4.94
N GLN A 61 -26.18 5.60 4.77
CA GLN A 61 -27.19 5.17 5.75
C GLN A 61 -26.57 4.84 7.11
N SER A 62 -25.46 4.10 7.14
CA SER A 62 -24.78 3.75 8.39
C SER A 62 -24.22 4.98 9.10
N ALA A 63 -23.69 5.95 8.38
CA ALA A 63 -23.18 7.18 8.99
C ALA A 63 -24.30 8.18 9.38
N SER A 64 -25.46 8.16 8.71
CA SER A 64 -26.56 9.10 8.97
C SER A 64 -27.21 8.95 10.35
N SER A 65 -27.04 7.80 11.02
CA SER A 65 -27.56 7.57 12.37
C SER A 65 -26.59 8.02 13.48
N LEU A 66 -25.38 8.48 13.13
CA LEU A 66 -24.38 8.90 14.10
C LEU A 66 -24.53 10.41 14.36
N ASP A 67 -24.68 10.79 15.62
CA ASP A 67 -24.72 12.18 16.06
C ASP A 67 -23.63 12.39 17.12
N HIS A 68 -22.52 12.97 16.69
CA HIS A 68 -21.35 13.19 17.54
C HIS A 68 -20.57 14.42 17.06
N PRO A 69 -20.06 15.27 17.97
CA PRO A 69 -19.31 16.48 17.60
C PRO A 69 -18.09 16.19 16.73
N ASN A 70 -17.44 15.03 16.94
CA ASN A 70 -16.25 14.62 16.18
C ASN A 70 -16.55 13.68 14.98
N ILE A 71 -17.80 13.57 14.54
CA ILE A 71 -18.19 12.85 13.32
C ILE A 71 -18.78 13.84 12.32
N VAL A 72 -18.40 13.73 11.04
CA VAL A 72 -18.99 14.53 9.97
C VAL A 72 -20.47 14.17 9.82
N SER A 73 -21.34 15.16 10.01
CA SER A 73 -22.79 14.95 9.92
C SER A 73 -23.24 14.77 8.47
N ILE A 74 -24.11 13.80 8.22
CA ILE A 74 -24.80 13.63 6.93
C ILE A 74 -26.14 14.34 6.98
N TYR A 75 -26.39 15.24 6.04
CA TYR A 75 -27.61 16.03 5.98
C TYR A 75 -28.66 15.46 5.03
N ASP A 76 -28.23 14.91 3.89
CA ASP A 76 -29.14 14.46 2.84
C ASP A 76 -28.49 13.41 1.94
N ILE A 77 -29.31 12.58 1.31
CA ILE A 77 -28.88 11.55 0.34
C ILE A 77 -29.85 11.61 -0.84
N GLY A 78 -29.32 11.78 -2.05
CA GLY A 78 -30.16 12.01 -3.22
C GLY A 78 -29.66 11.36 -4.51
N GLU A 79 -30.56 11.39 -5.49
CA GLU A 79 -30.34 10.93 -6.85
C GLU A 79 -31.01 11.92 -7.82
N GLU A 80 -30.28 12.39 -8.83
CA GLU A 80 -30.81 13.24 -9.89
C GLU A 80 -30.31 12.75 -11.25
N GLY A 81 -31.20 12.09 -12.01
CA GLY A 81 -30.81 11.38 -13.22
C GLY A 81 -29.77 10.31 -12.88
N ASP A 82 -28.61 10.40 -13.53
CA ASP A 82 -27.49 9.47 -13.36
C ASP A 82 -26.50 9.91 -12.25
N ILE A 83 -26.87 10.89 -11.41
CA ILE A 83 -26.02 11.46 -10.37
C ILE A 83 -26.49 11.00 -8.99
N TYR A 84 -25.71 10.14 -8.35
CA TYR A 84 -25.89 9.73 -6.95
C TYR A 84 -25.01 10.60 -6.05
N TYR A 85 -25.58 11.19 -5.00
CA TYR A 85 -24.84 12.10 -4.13
C TYR A 85 -25.24 11.99 -2.65
N ILE A 86 -24.30 12.36 -1.78
CA ILE A 86 -24.46 12.48 -0.33
C ILE A 86 -24.06 13.90 0.06
N VAL A 87 -24.93 14.59 0.79
CA VAL A 87 -24.68 15.93 1.32
C VAL A 87 -24.28 15.81 2.78
N MET A 88 -23.15 16.40 3.12
CA MET A 88 -22.55 16.30 4.44
C MET A 88 -22.02 17.66 4.92
N GLU A 89 -21.73 17.74 6.21
CA GLU A 89 -21.08 18.88 6.85
C GLU A 89 -19.80 19.26 6.10
N TYR A 90 -19.65 20.55 5.77
CA TYR A 90 -18.39 21.07 5.29
C TYR A 90 -17.51 21.45 6.47
N VAL A 91 -16.33 20.83 6.57
CA VAL A 91 -15.33 21.14 7.59
C VAL A 91 -14.25 21.98 6.93
N GLU A 92 -14.16 23.26 7.33
CA GLU A 92 -13.14 24.18 6.83
C GLU A 92 -11.81 23.91 7.54
N GLY A 93 -10.87 23.32 6.82
CA GLY A 93 -9.59 22.91 7.37
C GLY A 93 -8.81 22.01 6.41
N MET A 94 -8.02 21.10 6.98
CA MET A 94 -7.20 20.15 6.22
C MET A 94 -7.37 18.72 6.76
N THR A 95 -6.87 17.74 6.01
CA THR A 95 -6.79 16.37 6.51
C THR A 95 -5.73 16.25 7.61
N LEU A 96 -5.88 15.30 8.51
CA LEU A 96 -4.87 15.01 9.53
C LEU A 96 -3.54 14.59 8.88
N LYS A 97 -3.58 13.99 7.68
CA LYS A 97 -2.36 13.67 6.92
C LYS A 97 -1.58 14.94 6.54
N GLU A 98 -2.27 15.94 6.02
CA GLU A 98 -1.68 17.24 5.68
C GLU A 98 -1.16 17.95 6.93
N TYR A 99 -1.90 17.85 8.04
CA TYR A 99 -1.47 18.39 9.34
C TYR A 99 -0.18 17.74 9.83
N ILE A 100 -0.09 16.39 9.82
CA ILE A 100 1.14 15.66 10.19
C ILE A 100 2.31 16.05 9.28
N THR A 101 2.07 16.21 7.98
CA THR A 101 3.12 16.56 7.01
C THR A 101 3.66 17.97 7.23
N THR A 102 2.82 18.88 7.72
CA THR A 102 3.17 20.30 7.92
C THR A 102 3.68 20.62 9.33
N HIS A 103 3.19 19.92 10.36
CA HIS A 103 3.47 20.22 11.77
C HIS A 103 4.20 19.08 12.51
N GLY A 104 4.24 17.87 11.96
CA GLY A 104 4.80 16.69 12.62
C GLY A 104 6.33 16.66 12.69
N PRO A 105 6.93 15.91 13.63
CA PRO A 105 6.30 15.15 14.73
C PRO A 105 5.69 16.06 15.81
N LEU A 106 4.51 15.69 16.33
CA LEU A 106 3.78 16.48 17.32
C LEU A 106 4.27 16.22 18.75
N HIS A 107 4.05 17.21 19.62
CA HIS A 107 4.30 17.04 21.05
C HIS A 107 3.33 15.99 21.65
N PRO A 108 3.77 15.09 22.56
CA PRO A 108 2.92 14.00 23.05
C PRO A 108 1.56 14.42 23.63
N LYS A 109 1.49 15.56 24.32
CA LYS A 109 0.20 16.11 24.81
C LYS A 109 -0.76 16.54 23.71
N GLU A 110 -0.22 17.12 22.63
CA GLU A 110 -1.02 17.57 21.49
C GLU A 110 -1.54 16.35 20.71
N ALA A 111 -0.67 15.37 20.46
CA ALA A 111 -1.05 14.11 19.83
C ALA A 111 -2.17 13.39 20.60
N LEU A 112 -2.08 13.32 21.93
CA LEU A 112 -3.14 12.71 22.74
C LEU A 112 -4.44 13.53 22.75
N SER A 113 -4.38 14.86 22.71
CA SER A 113 -5.60 15.69 22.60
C SER A 113 -6.33 15.49 21.27
N ILE A 114 -5.59 15.31 20.18
CA ILE A 114 -6.15 14.93 18.88
C ILE A 114 -6.73 13.51 18.95
N MET A 115 -5.97 12.56 19.51
CA MET A 115 -6.43 11.16 19.61
C MET A 115 -7.64 10.99 20.52
N GLU A 116 -7.79 11.76 21.60
CA GLU A 116 -8.99 11.72 22.45
C GLU A 116 -10.25 12.01 21.63
N GLN A 117 -10.22 13.05 20.79
CA GLN A 117 -11.35 13.40 19.92
C GLN A 117 -11.65 12.32 18.87
N ILE A 118 -10.61 11.72 18.28
CA ILE A 118 -10.76 10.63 17.29
C ILE A 118 -11.35 9.38 17.97
N VAL A 119 -10.77 8.94 19.08
CA VAL A 119 -11.20 7.73 19.80
C VAL A 119 -12.61 7.90 20.33
N SER A 120 -12.98 9.08 20.82
CA SER A 120 -14.35 9.40 21.25
C SER A 120 -15.37 9.22 20.12
N ALA A 121 -15.05 9.69 18.90
CA ALA A 121 -15.88 9.46 17.71
C ALA A 121 -16.02 7.96 17.38
N ILE A 122 -14.92 7.22 17.42
CA ILE A 122 -14.90 5.78 17.10
C ILE A 122 -15.65 4.97 18.15
N ALA A 123 -15.51 5.30 19.44
CA ALA A 123 -16.27 4.71 20.53
C ALA A 123 -17.77 4.92 20.33
N HIS A 124 -18.20 6.14 20.01
CA HIS A 124 -19.60 6.44 19.70
C HIS A 124 -20.13 5.60 18.53
N ALA A 125 -19.34 5.44 17.45
CA ALA A 125 -19.71 4.59 16.33
C ALA A 125 -19.80 3.11 16.72
N HIS A 126 -18.84 2.61 17.51
CA HIS A 126 -18.80 1.24 17.99
C HIS A 126 -19.98 0.91 18.91
N HIS A 127 -20.42 1.86 19.73
CA HIS A 127 -21.62 1.74 20.56
C HIS A 127 -22.88 1.55 19.71
N ASN A 128 -22.95 2.22 18.55
CA ASN A 128 -24.01 2.07 17.55
C ASN A 128 -23.78 0.89 16.59
N HIS A 129 -22.89 -0.05 16.94
CA HIS A 129 -22.56 -1.24 16.14
C HIS A 129 -22.01 -0.94 14.74
N ILE A 130 -21.42 0.24 14.55
CA ILE A 130 -20.78 0.66 13.31
C ILE A 130 -19.27 0.57 13.50
N VAL A 131 -18.61 -0.15 12.59
CA VAL A 131 -17.14 -0.24 12.52
C VAL A 131 -16.70 0.63 11.35
N HIS A 132 -15.65 1.44 11.53
CA HIS A 132 -15.19 2.37 10.50
C HIS A 132 -14.42 1.65 9.38
N ARG A 133 -13.55 0.68 9.70
CA ARG A 133 -12.82 -0.22 8.77
C ARG A 133 -11.69 0.39 7.93
N ASP A 134 -11.58 1.70 7.88
CA ASP A 134 -10.59 2.45 7.06
C ASP A 134 -10.11 3.71 7.81
N ILE A 135 -9.77 3.54 9.09
CA ILE A 135 -9.22 4.63 9.91
C ILE A 135 -7.82 4.96 9.39
N LYS A 136 -7.64 6.20 8.94
CA LYS A 136 -6.36 6.76 8.50
C LYS A 136 -6.40 8.28 8.54
N PRO A 137 -5.26 8.98 8.58
CA PRO A 137 -5.22 10.44 8.67
C PRO A 137 -5.86 11.17 7.47
N HIS A 138 -6.08 10.50 6.34
CA HIS A 138 -6.78 11.07 5.18
C HIS A 138 -8.30 11.17 5.40
N ASN A 139 -8.88 10.31 6.25
CA ASN A 139 -10.31 10.27 6.55
C ASN A 139 -10.64 11.02 7.86
N ILE A 140 -9.69 11.81 8.37
CA ILE A 140 -9.83 12.61 9.58
C ILE A 140 -9.51 14.04 9.20
N LEU A 141 -10.41 14.96 9.50
CA LEU A 141 -10.29 16.39 9.22
C LEU A 141 -10.00 17.15 10.51
N ILE A 142 -9.19 18.20 10.40
CA ILE A 142 -8.91 19.13 11.48
C ILE A 142 -9.25 20.55 11.01
N ASP A 143 -10.10 21.25 11.76
CA ASP A 143 -10.46 22.63 11.48
C ASP A 143 -9.38 23.61 11.99
N HIS A 144 -9.52 24.90 11.66
CA HIS A 144 -8.59 25.94 12.12
C HIS A 144 -8.55 26.15 13.63
N MET A 145 -9.53 25.61 14.37
CA MET A 145 -9.62 25.68 15.82
C MET A 145 -9.05 24.43 16.51
N GLY A 146 -8.62 23.42 15.73
CA GLY A 146 -8.11 22.15 16.26
C GLY A 146 -9.20 21.13 16.60
N HIS A 147 -10.44 21.33 16.16
CA HIS A 147 -11.48 20.31 16.32
C HIS A 147 -11.34 19.24 15.25
N ILE A 148 -11.50 18.00 15.68
CA ILE A 148 -11.40 16.82 14.81
C ILE A 148 -12.78 16.38 14.32
N LYS A 149 -12.86 16.02 13.04
CA LYS A 149 -14.04 15.44 12.40
C LYS A 149 -13.66 14.19 11.63
N VAL A 150 -14.20 13.04 12.02
CA VAL A 150 -14.01 11.75 11.32
C VAL A 150 -15.04 11.64 10.20
N THR A 151 -14.60 11.28 9.00
CA THR A 151 -15.43 11.10 7.80
C THR A 151 -15.29 9.69 7.23
N ASP A 152 -16.11 9.36 6.23
CA ASP A 152 -15.98 8.13 5.43
C ASP A 152 -16.04 6.84 6.27
N PHE A 153 -17.09 6.72 7.11
CA PHE A 153 -17.44 5.48 7.81
C PHE A 153 -17.82 4.38 6.80
N GLY A 154 -16.79 3.71 6.29
CA GLY A 154 -16.85 2.90 5.09
C GLY A 154 -17.40 1.48 5.30
N ILE A 155 -18.24 1.05 4.37
CA ILE A 155 -18.56 -0.37 4.09
C ILE A 155 -17.67 -0.94 2.97
N ALA A 156 -16.54 -0.28 2.66
CA ALA A 156 -15.46 -0.88 1.89
C ALA A 156 -14.44 -1.42 2.92
N THR A 157 -14.35 -2.72 3.20
CA THR A 157 -14.05 -3.75 2.22
C THR A 157 -14.28 -5.13 2.86
N ALA A 158 -15.01 -6.01 2.17
CA ALA A 158 -14.48 -7.35 2.01
C ALA A 158 -13.43 -7.19 0.91
N LEU A 159 -12.16 -7.02 1.30
CA LEU A 159 -11.05 -7.18 0.37
C LEU A 159 -11.12 -8.66 0.01
N SER A 160 -11.73 -9.00 -1.12
CA SER A 160 -11.34 -10.27 -1.74
C SER A 160 -9.82 -10.20 -1.90
N SER A 161 -9.14 -11.29 -1.57
CA SER A 161 -7.68 -11.43 -1.67
C SER A 161 -7.11 -10.91 -3.00
N THR A 162 -7.92 -10.88 -4.05
CA THR A 162 -7.64 -10.34 -5.39
C THR A 162 -7.56 -8.80 -5.49
N THR A 163 -8.15 -8.02 -4.58
CA THR A 163 -8.12 -6.53 -4.70
C THR A 163 -6.81 -5.93 -4.19
N ILE A 164 -6.15 -6.59 -3.24
CA ILE A 164 -4.84 -6.17 -2.68
C ILE A 164 -3.72 -6.24 -3.74
N THR A 165 -3.81 -7.19 -4.69
CA THR A 165 -2.76 -7.44 -5.68
C THR A 165 -2.88 -6.62 -6.97
N HIS A 166 -4.05 -6.04 -7.28
CA HIS A 166 -4.36 -5.53 -8.63
C HIS A 166 -4.52 -4.00 -8.78
N THR A 167 -4.40 -3.17 -7.73
CA THR A 167 -4.63 -1.71 -7.89
C THR A 167 -3.59 -0.82 -7.20
N ASN A 168 -2.79 -0.09 -8.01
CA ASN A 168 -1.87 0.96 -7.55
C ASN A 168 -2.58 2.15 -6.85
N SER A 169 -3.92 2.21 -6.85
CA SER A 169 -4.71 3.23 -6.14
C SER A 169 -4.92 2.91 -4.64
N VAL A 170 -4.50 1.73 -4.17
CA VAL A 170 -4.67 1.26 -2.78
C VAL A 170 -3.40 1.47 -1.92
N LEU A 171 -2.33 2.02 -2.51
CA LEU A 171 -1.03 2.18 -1.85
C LEU A 171 -1.09 3.00 -0.55
N GLY A 172 -2.00 3.98 -0.45
CA GLY A 172 -2.16 4.82 0.75
C GLY A 172 -2.92 4.17 1.92
N SER A 173 -3.78 3.19 1.66
CA SER A 173 -4.62 2.57 2.71
C SER A 173 -3.93 1.41 3.43
N VAL A 174 -2.98 0.73 2.78
CA VAL A 174 -2.34 -0.48 3.34
C VAL A 174 -1.46 -0.21 4.56
N HIS A 175 -1.00 1.02 4.77
CA HIS A 175 -0.15 1.41 5.90
C HIS A 175 -0.87 1.42 7.26
N TYR A 176 -2.19 1.40 7.28
CA TYR A 176 -3.02 1.42 8.49
C TYR A 176 -3.80 0.11 8.66
N LEU A 177 -3.49 -0.90 7.84
CA LEU A 177 -4.21 -2.17 7.77
C LEU A 177 -3.96 -3.00 9.04
N SER A 178 -5.04 -3.56 9.62
CA SER A 178 -4.88 -4.49 10.74
C SER A 178 -4.34 -5.86 10.28
N PRO A 179 -3.67 -6.64 11.16
CA PRO A 179 -3.20 -7.98 10.84
C PRO A 179 -4.31 -8.90 10.31
N GLU A 180 -5.50 -8.87 10.91
CA GLU A 180 -6.65 -9.65 10.45
C GLU A 180 -7.13 -9.23 9.05
N GLN A 181 -7.15 -7.94 8.73
CA GLN A 181 -7.45 -7.46 7.38
C GLN A 181 -6.35 -7.84 6.37
N ALA A 182 -5.08 -7.84 6.80
CA ALA A 182 -3.94 -8.31 5.99
C ALA A 182 -4.02 -9.81 5.63
N ARG A 183 -4.68 -10.62 6.47
CA ARG A 183 -5.01 -12.03 6.16
C ARG A 183 -6.25 -12.19 5.27
N GLY A 184 -6.92 -11.11 4.89
CA GLY A 184 -8.21 -11.13 4.19
C GLY A 184 -9.42 -11.36 5.10
N GLY A 185 -9.25 -11.25 6.42
CA GLY A 185 -10.35 -11.29 7.40
C GLY A 185 -11.21 -10.03 7.37
N LEU A 186 -12.40 -10.11 7.97
CA LEU A 186 -13.30 -8.97 8.09
C LEU A 186 -12.81 -8.00 9.17
N ALA A 187 -12.91 -6.70 8.88
CA ALA A 187 -12.61 -5.65 9.85
C ALA A 187 -13.61 -5.66 11.02
N THR A 188 -13.10 -5.56 12.24
CA THR A 188 -13.86 -5.56 13.49
C THR A 188 -13.56 -4.28 14.30
N LYS A 189 -14.23 -4.10 15.44
CA LYS A 189 -13.91 -3.02 16.39
C LYS A 189 -12.43 -3.03 16.80
N LYS A 190 -11.84 -4.21 16.98
CA LYS A 190 -10.41 -4.40 17.30
C LYS A 190 -9.48 -4.01 16.13
N SER A 191 -9.97 -4.06 14.90
CA SER A 191 -9.23 -3.60 13.71
C SER A 191 -9.13 -2.08 13.69
N ASP A 192 -10.20 -1.37 14.05
CA ASP A 192 -10.20 0.08 14.19
C ASP A 192 -9.22 0.53 15.29
N ILE A 193 -9.21 -0.15 16.44
CA ILE A 193 -8.26 0.11 17.55
C ILE A 193 -6.81 -0.04 17.08
N TYR A 194 -6.51 -1.07 16.28
CA TYR A 194 -5.17 -1.24 15.72
C TYR A 194 -4.77 -0.06 14.84
N ALA A 195 -5.66 0.36 13.93
CA ALA A 195 -5.41 1.49 13.04
C ALA A 195 -5.22 2.81 13.84
N LEU A 196 -5.99 3.02 14.91
CA LEU A 196 -5.80 4.15 15.84
C LEU A 196 -4.40 4.14 16.47
N GLY A 197 -3.87 2.97 16.83
CA GLY A 197 -2.48 2.83 17.31
C GLY A 197 -1.44 3.24 16.28
N ILE A 198 -1.66 2.90 15.00
CA ILE A 198 -0.80 3.33 13.89
C ILE A 198 -0.88 4.86 13.68
N VAL A 199 -2.08 5.44 13.75
CA VAL A 199 -2.28 6.90 13.66
C VAL A 199 -1.57 7.62 14.80
N LEU A 200 -1.69 7.14 16.04
CA LEU A 200 -0.97 7.72 17.19
C LEU A 200 0.54 7.65 17.03
N PHE A 201 1.07 6.51 16.54
CA PHE A 201 2.50 6.39 16.22
C PHE A 201 2.93 7.45 15.20
N GLU A 202 2.15 7.66 14.15
CA GLU A 202 2.47 8.63 13.10
C GLU A 202 2.40 10.08 13.61
N LEU A 203 1.41 10.42 14.43
CA LEU A 203 1.31 11.76 15.05
C LEU A 203 2.56 12.08 15.88
N LEU A 204 3.06 11.11 16.64
CA LEU A 204 4.17 11.28 17.57
C LEU A 204 5.55 11.27 16.91
N THR A 205 5.69 10.60 15.76
CA THR A 205 6.98 10.37 15.10
C THR A 205 7.10 11.04 13.73
N GLY A 206 5.99 11.50 13.15
CA GLY A 206 5.91 11.99 11.77
C GLY A 206 6.12 10.89 10.72
N LYS A 207 6.16 9.62 11.14
CA LYS A 207 6.49 8.47 10.29
C LYS A 207 5.52 7.33 10.54
N ILE A 208 5.32 6.50 9.53
CA ILE A 208 4.59 5.24 9.65
C ILE A 208 5.51 4.13 10.21
N PRO A 209 4.99 3.20 11.03
CA PRO A 209 5.81 2.16 11.65
C PRO A 209 6.24 1.07 10.67
N PHE A 210 5.43 0.82 9.63
CA PHE A 210 5.68 -0.19 8.62
C PHE A 210 5.59 0.43 7.23
N ASP A 211 6.73 0.46 6.54
CA ASP A 211 6.87 0.97 5.19
C ASP A 211 7.55 -0.07 4.29
N GLY A 212 7.35 -0.04 2.98
CA GLY A 212 7.92 -1.04 2.06
C GLY A 212 7.62 -0.76 0.60
N GLU A 213 8.39 -1.41 -0.28
CA GLU A 213 8.33 -1.17 -1.73
C GLU A 213 7.03 -1.65 -2.39
N SER A 214 6.28 -2.55 -1.72
CA SER A 214 4.99 -3.05 -2.22
C SER A 214 3.93 -3.13 -1.12
N ALA A 215 2.66 -3.03 -1.51
CA ALA A 215 1.52 -3.19 -0.62
C ALA A 215 1.53 -4.55 0.12
N VAL A 216 1.96 -5.61 -0.56
CA VAL A 216 2.12 -6.94 0.03
C VAL A 216 3.22 -6.95 1.09
N SER A 217 4.36 -6.28 0.84
CA SER A 217 5.44 -6.17 1.83
C SER A 217 5.01 -5.43 3.09
N ILE A 218 4.21 -4.37 2.95
CA ILE A 218 3.65 -3.61 4.08
C ILE A 218 2.64 -4.47 4.85
N ALA A 219 1.75 -5.19 4.16
CA ALA A 219 0.81 -6.11 4.78
C ALA A 219 1.52 -7.23 5.56
N LEU A 220 2.59 -7.82 5.01
CA LEU A 220 3.42 -8.81 5.70
C LEU A 220 4.08 -8.22 6.95
N LYS A 221 4.54 -6.96 6.91
CA LYS A 221 5.06 -6.26 8.10
C LYS A 221 3.99 -6.09 9.18
N HIS A 222 2.77 -5.72 8.82
CA HIS A 222 1.67 -5.68 9.79
C HIS A 222 1.40 -7.05 10.42
N LEU A 223 1.58 -8.16 9.68
CA LEU A 223 1.38 -9.53 10.18
C LEU A 223 2.49 -10.05 11.09
N GLN A 224 3.75 -9.75 10.76
CA GLN A 224 4.91 -10.48 11.30
C GLN A 224 5.90 -9.58 12.04
N THR A 225 5.96 -8.29 11.73
CA THR A 225 6.95 -7.37 12.31
C THR A 225 6.37 -6.67 13.52
N GLU A 226 7.02 -6.77 14.67
CA GLU A 226 6.65 -6.03 15.87
C GLU A 226 6.70 -4.51 15.66
N THR A 227 5.78 -3.80 16.30
CA THR A 227 5.72 -2.34 16.19
C THR A 227 6.98 -1.73 16.81
N PRO A 228 7.76 -0.93 16.06
CA PRO A 228 8.98 -0.33 16.58
C PRO A 228 8.67 0.65 17.71
N SER A 229 9.64 0.83 18.62
CA SER A 229 9.53 1.82 19.70
C SER A 229 9.46 3.24 19.12
N ALA A 230 8.40 3.98 19.45
CA ALA A 230 8.23 5.37 19.02
C ALA A 230 9.31 6.28 19.63
N LYS A 231 9.81 5.92 20.82
CA LYS A 231 10.91 6.61 21.52
C LYS A 231 12.22 6.63 20.74
N LYS A 232 12.39 5.75 19.75
CA LYS A 232 13.53 5.78 18.82
C LYS A 232 13.61 7.09 18.03
N TRP A 233 12.47 7.67 17.68
CA TRP A 233 12.40 8.93 16.92
C TRP A 233 12.09 10.13 17.81
N ASN A 234 11.30 9.93 18.85
CA ASN A 234 10.95 11.00 19.78
C ASN A 234 11.16 10.52 21.23
N PRO A 235 12.37 10.71 21.80
CA PRO A 235 12.69 10.28 23.16
C PRO A 235 11.88 10.97 24.27
N SER A 236 11.16 12.06 23.94
CA SER A 236 10.31 12.78 24.90
C SER A 236 8.98 12.07 25.21
N ILE A 237 8.65 11.02 24.44
CA ILE A 237 7.44 10.22 24.65
C ILE A 237 7.54 9.46 26.00
N PRO A 238 6.59 9.70 26.94
CA PRO A 238 6.49 8.92 28.18
C PRO A 238 6.19 7.44 27.91
N GLN A 239 6.56 6.55 28.83
CA GLN A 239 6.36 5.11 28.62
C GLN A 239 4.89 4.74 28.54
N SER A 240 4.03 5.40 29.32
CA SER A 240 2.57 5.28 29.24
C SER A 240 2.03 5.53 27.84
N VAL A 241 2.50 6.58 27.16
CA VAL A 241 2.06 6.92 25.80
C VAL A 241 2.53 5.89 24.79
N GLU A 242 3.77 5.41 24.92
CA GLU A 242 4.27 4.33 24.06
C GLU A 242 3.50 3.02 24.28
N ASN A 243 3.10 2.72 25.52
CA ASN A 243 2.32 1.54 25.84
C ASN A 243 0.94 1.55 25.16
N ILE A 244 0.32 2.71 24.99
CA ILE A 244 -0.93 2.83 24.22
C ILE A 244 -0.73 2.37 22.78
N ILE A 245 0.36 2.78 22.14
CA ILE A 245 0.70 2.34 20.77
C ILE A 245 0.94 0.83 20.76
N LEU A 246 1.77 0.32 21.66
CA LEU A 246 2.16 -1.10 21.67
C LEU A 246 0.95 -2.01 21.93
N LYS A 247 0.08 -1.64 22.88
CA LYS A 247 -1.14 -2.39 23.20
C LYS A 247 -2.16 -2.33 22.07
N ALA A 248 -2.41 -1.14 21.49
CA ALA A 248 -3.30 -1.01 20.35
C ALA A 248 -2.81 -1.81 19.12
N THR A 249 -1.49 -1.83 18.90
CA THR A 249 -0.86 -2.48 17.73
C THR A 249 -0.42 -3.92 17.96
N ALA A 250 -0.87 -4.56 19.05
CA ALA A 250 -0.62 -5.98 19.30
C ALA A 250 -1.15 -6.84 18.13
N LYS A 251 -0.39 -7.85 17.71
CA LYS A 251 -0.72 -8.62 16.50
C LYS A 251 -1.98 -9.45 16.68
N ASP A 252 -2.12 -10.08 17.83
CA ASP A 252 -3.33 -10.77 18.23
C ASP A 252 -4.35 -9.75 18.79
N PRO A 253 -5.58 -9.68 18.21
CA PRO A 253 -6.66 -8.83 18.72
C PRO A 253 -7.03 -9.04 20.20
N PHE A 254 -6.77 -10.23 20.77
CA PHE A 254 -7.04 -10.52 22.18
C PHE A 254 -6.15 -9.73 23.14
N HIS A 255 -4.94 -9.34 22.70
CA HIS A 255 -4.01 -8.55 23.50
C HIS A 255 -4.20 -7.03 23.34
N ARG A 256 -5.13 -6.60 22.46
CA ARG A 256 -5.50 -5.18 22.29
C ARG A 256 -6.55 -4.76 23.33
N TYR A 257 -6.83 -3.45 23.41
CA TYR A 257 -7.97 -2.92 24.18
C TYR A 257 -9.27 -3.64 23.84
N GLU A 258 -10.14 -3.86 24.82
CA GLU A 258 -11.42 -4.53 24.62
C GLU A 258 -12.39 -3.65 23.81
N SER A 259 -12.36 -2.37 24.10
CA SER A 259 -13.20 -1.36 23.48
C SER A 259 -12.41 -0.09 23.16
N ALA A 260 -12.98 0.80 22.34
CA ALA A 260 -12.38 2.10 22.07
C ALA A 260 -12.46 3.00 23.32
N GLU A 261 -13.46 2.79 24.16
CA GLU A 261 -13.65 3.43 25.46
C GLU A 261 -12.49 3.12 26.42
N ASP A 262 -12.01 1.86 26.47
CA ASP A 262 -10.84 1.50 27.29
C ASP A 262 -9.57 2.22 26.78
N MET A 263 -9.44 2.39 25.47
CA MET A 263 -8.33 3.14 24.87
C MET A 263 -8.45 4.64 25.18
N GLU A 264 -9.66 5.19 25.18
CA GLU A 264 -9.94 6.59 25.54
C GLU A 264 -9.56 6.87 27.00
N GLU A 265 -9.93 5.99 27.93
CA GLU A 265 -9.56 6.09 29.34
C GLU A 265 -8.04 6.04 29.53
N ASP A 266 -7.37 5.16 28.80
CA ASP A 266 -5.91 5.04 28.84
C ASP A 266 -5.22 6.32 28.31
N ILE A 267 -5.73 6.90 27.21
CA ILE A 267 -5.27 8.19 26.67
C ILE A 267 -5.43 9.32 27.70
N ARG A 268 -6.58 9.39 28.38
CA ARG A 268 -6.86 10.46 29.37
C ARG A 268 -5.91 10.42 30.56
N THR A 269 -5.56 9.22 31.02
CA THR A 269 -4.72 9.02 32.22
C THR A 269 -3.23 8.87 31.89
N ALA A 270 -2.84 8.87 30.60
CA ALA A 270 -1.46 8.65 30.17
C ALA A 270 -0.43 9.64 30.75
N PHE A 271 -0.84 10.84 31.14
CA PHE A 271 0.03 11.86 31.74
C PHE A 271 -0.01 11.91 33.27
N ASP A 272 -0.72 10.98 33.91
CA ASP A 272 -0.73 10.87 35.36
C ASP A 272 0.68 10.54 35.88
N ALA A 273 1.07 11.18 36.98
CA ALA A 273 2.47 11.22 37.42
C ALA A 273 3.05 9.84 37.76
N ASP A 274 2.20 8.92 38.21
CA ASP A 274 2.50 7.52 38.52
C ASP A 274 2.63 6.64 37.26
N ARG A 275 2.05 7.05 36.13
CA ARG A 275 2.03 6.29 34.88
C ARG A 275 3.15 6.64 33.90
N LEU A 276 3.73 7.84 33.98
CA LEU A 276 4.73 8.33 33.00
C LEU A 276 5.90 7.36 32.74
N ASN A 277 6.30 6.59 33.75
CA ASN A 277 7.40 5.62 33.70
C ASN A 277 6.94 4.19 34.04
N GLU A 278 5.67 3.86 33.76
CA GLU A 278 5.18 2.49 33.91
C GLU A 278 6.01 1.49 33.10
N GLU A 279 5.97 0.21 33.45
CA GLU A 279 6.73 -0.80 32.70
C GLU A 279 6.27 -0.88 31.24
N ARG A 280 7.22 -1.11 30.33
CA ARG A 280 6.90 -1.23 28.90
C ARG A 280 5.96 -2.42 28.67
N PHE A 281 4.87 -2.19 27.94
CA PHE A 281 3.93 -3.23 27.58
C PHE A 281 4.63 -4.34 26.78
N SER A 282 4.48 -5.57 27.25
CA SER A 282 4.84 -6.78 26.54
C SER A 282 3.70 -7.78 26.65
N VAL A 283 3.42 -8.48 25.54
CA VAL A 283 2.52 -9.62 25.57
C VAL A 283 3.21 -10.71 26.39
N GLN A 284 2.64 -11.04 27.55
CA GLN A 284 3.10 -12.18 28.33
C GLN A 284 2.54 -13.42 27.65
N ASP A 285 3.41 -14.28 27.12
CA ASP A 285 3.02 -15.62 26.70
C ASP A 285 2.64 -16.40 27.97
N ASP A 286 1.37 -16.31 28.37
CA ASP A 286 0.80 -17.24 29.33
C ASP A 286 0.76 -18.61 28.64
N GLU A 287 1.85 -19.37 28.76
CA GLU A 287 1.92 -20.81 28.46
C GLU A 287 0.87 -21.63 29.25
N GLU A 288 0.06 -21.00 30.11
CA GLU A 288 -1.01 -21.61 30.90
C GLU A 288 -2.42 -21.52 30.30
N MET A 289 -2.67 -20.74 29.22
CA MET A 289 -4.01 -20.64 28.59
C MET A 289 -4.35 -21.76 27.59
N THR A 290 -3.55 -22.82 27.51
CA THR A 290 -3.89 -24.09 26.82
C THR A 290 -4.47 -25.16 27.74
N LYS A 291 -4.96 -24.80 28.94
CA LYS A 291 -5.88 -25.69 29.68
C LYS A 291 -7.29 -25.57 29.12
N ALA A 292 -7.57 -26.48 28.18
CA ALA A 292 -8.87 -26.95 27.70
C ALA A 292 -10.10 -26.21 28.27
N ILE A 293 -10.82 -25.49 27.40
CA ILE A 293 -12.23 -25.16 27.63
C ILE A 293 -13.00 -26.49 27.78
N PRO A 294 -13.62 -26.78 28.93
CA PRO A 294 -14.46 -27.94 29.07
C PRO A 294 -15.76 -27.70 28.30
N ILE A 295 -16.23 -28.77 27.66
CA ILE A 295 -17.51 -28.89 26.99
C ILE A 295 -18.64 -28.36 27.88
N ILE A 296 -19.35 -27.34 27.42
CA ILE A 296 -20.68 -26.99 27.95
C ILE A 296 -21.65 -28.02 27.36
N THR A 297 -21.78 -29.15 28.04
CA THR A 297 -22.98 -29.98 27.98
C THR A 297 -24.02 -29.31 28.86
N ASP A 298 -24.96 -28.61 28.24
CA ASP A 298 -26.19 -28.23 28.94
C ASP A 298 -27.05 -29.49 29.09
N GLY A 299 -27.21 -29.89 30.35
CA GLY A 299 -28.20 -30.86 30.77
C GLY A 299 -29.57 -30.22 30.76
N SER A 300 -30.51 -30.86 30.08
CA SER A 300 -31.92 -30.82 30.45
C SER A 300 -32.48 -32.22 30.29
N GLU A 301 -32.69 -32.87 31.42
CA GLU A 301 -33.40 -34.12 31.58
C GLU A 301 -34.83 -34.01 31.03
N VAL A 302 -35.24 -34.94 30.16
CA VAL A 302 -36.55 -35.61 30.25
C VAL A 302 -36.36 -37.08 29.87
N THR A 303 -36.92 -37.95 30.69
CA THR A 303 -36.63 -39.39 30.87
C THR A 303 -37.48 -40.32 29.95
N PRO A 304 -37.46 -41.68 30.07
CA PRO A 304 -37.10 -42.70 29.06
C PRO A 304 -38.36 -43.55 28.61
N PRO A 305 -38.36 -44.87 28.25
CA PRO A 305 -37.30 -45.88 27.96
C PRO A 305 -37.57 -46.79 26.73
N GLU A 306 -36.58 -47.58 26.28
CA GLU A 306 -36.78 -49.01 25.95
C GLU A 306 -35.44 -49.77 25.84
N PRO A 307 -35.38 -51.07 26.20
CA PRO A 307 -34.16 -51.76 26.57
C PRO A 307 -33.49 -52.54 25.44
N GLN A 308 -32.16 -52.60 25.53
CA GLN A 308 -31.31 -53.47 24.75
C GLN A 308 -31.42 -54.94 25.15
N LYS A 309 -31.14 -55.76 24.13
CA LYS A 309 -31.03 -57.22 24.10
C LYS A 309 -29.89 -57.77 24.97
N GLN A 310 -30.21 -58.91 25.60
CA GLN A 310 -29.46 -60.17 25.73
C GLN A 310 -27.92 -60.15 25.74
N ALA A 311 -27.33 -60.84 26.73
CA ALA A 311 -26.70 -62.15 26.51
C ALA A 311 -26.28 -62.85 27.83
N GLU A 312 -26.58 -64.16 27.88
CA GLU A 312 -25.82 -65.29 28.49
C GLU A 312 -25.67 -65.34 30.03
N ASP A 313 -25.69 -66.48 30.72
CA ASP A 313 -25.67 -67.92 30.39
C ASP A 313 -26.34 -68.71 31.55
N ASP A 314 -26.36 -70.03 31.43
CA ASP A 314 -26.46 -71.09 32.46
C ASP A 314 -27.69 -72.03 32.47
N ASP A 315 -27.32 -73.28 32.17
CA ASP A 315 -27.70 -74.55 32.81
C ASP A 315 -29.07 -75.20 32.60
N GLU A 316 -29.01 -76.28 31.81
CA GLU A 316 -29.34 -77.67 32.18
C GLU A 316 -30.65 -77.97 32.95
N LYS A 317 -31.62 -78.62 32.28
CA LYS A 317 -32.07 -80.03 32.54
C LYS A 317 -33.43 -80.41 31.92
N SER A 318 -33.35 -81.38 31.01
CA SER A 318 -34.02 -82.70 31.08
C SER A 318 -35.55 -82.87 30.93
N VAL A 319 -35.91 -83.73 29.93
CA VAL A 319 -36.96 -84.81 29.96
C VAL A 319 -38.42 -84.34 29.66
N LYS A 320 -39.21 -84.84 28.67
CA LYS A 320 -39.61 -86.23 28.33
C LYS A 320 -40.37 -86.28 26.97
N LYS A 321 -40.26 -87.43 26.27
CA LYS A 321 -40.99 -87.86 25.03
C LYS A 321 -42.52 -88.05 25.26
N LYS A 322 -43.45 -88.15 24.28
CA LYS A 322 -43.59 -89.21 23.24
C LYS A 322 -44.93 -89.09 22.42
N LYS A 323 -44.87 -89.33 21.07
CA LYS A 323 -45.71 -90.19 20.15
C LYS A 323 -47.27 -90.07 20.12
N ARG A 324 -48.06 -90.39 19.07
CA ARG A 324 -47.97 -90.95 17.67
C ARG A 324 -49.39 -90.89 17.02
N LYS A 325 -49.44 -90.68 15.68
CA LYS A 325 -50.26 -91.34 14.59
C LYS A 325 -51.81 -91.18 14.57
N TRP A 326 -52.54 -91.16 13.44
CA TRP A 326 -52.49 -91.99 12.20
C TRP A 326 -53.29 -91.32 11.02
N PRO A 327 -53.53 -91.94 9.83
CA PRO A 327 -53.26 -91.39 8.49
C PRO A 327 -54.54 -91.15 7.63
N TRP A 328 -54.42 -90.71 6.36
CA TRP A 328 -55.31 -90.98 5.18
C TRP A 328 -54.94 -90.07 3.97
N VAL A 329 -53.67 -90.06 3.52
CA VAL A 329 -53.17 -89.03 2.57
C VAL A 329 -52.75 -89.56 1.18
N LEU A 330 -52.83 -90.87 0.92
CA LEU A 330 -52.17 -91.45 -0.27
C LEU A 330 -52.86 -91.24 -1.63
N LEU A 331 -54.11 -90.74 -1.71
CA LEU A 331 -54.74 -90.41 -3.01
C LEU A 331 -54.68 -88.91 -3.36
N ALA A 332 -54.49 -88.03 -2.38
CA ALA A 332 -54.25 -86.60 -2.62
C ALA A 332 -52.79 -86.32 -3.07
N VAL A 333 -51.84 -87.15 -2.64
CA VAL A 333 -50.41 -86.97 -2.91
C VAL A 333 -50.06 -87.16 -4.39
N CYS A 334 -50.71 -88.04 -5.13
CA CYS A 334 -50.39 -88.21 -6.56
C CYS A 334 -50.88 -87.04 -7.43
N PHE A 335 -52.00 -86.40 -7.09
CA PHE A 335 -52.46 -85.20 -7.80
C PHE A 335 -51.64 -83.96 -7.42
N VAL A 336 -51.25 -83.84 -6.14
CA VAL A 336 -50.35 -82.79 -5.66
C VAL A 336 -48.94 -82.95 -6.23
N LEU A 337 -48.41 -84.17 -6.38
CA LEU A 337 -47.07 -84.37 -6.94
C LEU A 337 -47.02 -84.07 -8.44
N ILE A 338 -48.06 -84.41 -9.22
CA ILE A 338 -48.08 -84.08 -10.66
C ILE A 338 -48.28 -82.58 -10.87
N THR A 339 -49.16 -81.93 -10.11
CA THR A 339 -49.33 -80.47 -10.15
C THR A 339 -48.09 -79.73 -9.63
N ALA A 340 -47.44 -80.23 -8.57
CA ALA A 340 -46.17 -79.70 -8.08
C ALA A 340 -45.01 -79.92 -9.07
N SER A 341 -45.00 -81.02 -9.82
CA SER A 341 -43.99 -81.27 -10.87
C SER A 341 -44.17 -80.33 -12.05
N VAL A 342 -45.42 -80.10 -12.48
CA VAL A 342 -45.74 -79.15 -13.55
C VAL A 342 -45.46 -77.72 -13.09
N LEU A 343 -45.81 -77.32 -11.87
CA LEU A 343 -45.39 -76.03 -11.28
C LEU A 343 -43.86 -75.92 -11.13
N ALA A 344 -43.18 -77.00 -10.76
CA ALA A 344 -41.73 -77.05 -10.60
C ALA A 344 -40.97 -76.93 -11.94
N VAL A 345 -41.60 -77.24 -13.07
CA VAL A 345 -41.00 -77.08 -14.40
C VAL A 345 -41.45 -75.78 -15.08
N THR A 346 -42.67 -75.30 -14.81
CA THR A 346 -43.26 -74.11 -15.46
C THR A 346 -43.10 -72.80 -14.67
N VAL A 347 -43.06 -72.85 -13.34
CA VAL A 347 -42.98 -71.65 -12.47
C VAL A 347 -41.62 -71.53 -11.78
N PHE A 348 -40.98 -72.65 -11.45
CA PHE A 348 -39.70 -72.70 -10.72
C PHE A 348 -38.52 -72.04 -11.44
N PRO A 349 -38.33 -72.15 -12.78
CA PRO A 349 -37.25 -71.44 -13.47
C PRO A 349 -37.42 -69.91 -13.41
N SER A 350 -38.67 -69.43 -13.44
CA SER A 350 -39.00 -68.00 -13.40
C SER A 350 -38.88 -67.36 -12.01
N LEU A 351 -38.86 -68.17 -10.95
CA LEU A 351 -38.77 -67.71 -9.57
C LEU A 351 -37.31 -67.68 -9.04
N PHE A 352 -36.37 -68.32 -9.75
CA PHE A 352 -34.96 -68.46 -9.32
C PHE A 352 -33.93 -67.88 -10.30
N MET A 353 -34.34 -67.29 -11.44
CA MET A 353 -33.43 -66.50 -12.28
C MET A 353 -33.47 -65.03 -11.88
N PRO A 354 -32.31 -64.36 -11.63
CA PRO A 354 -32.27 -62.94 -11.33
C PRO A 354 -32.87 -62.16 -12.49
N LYS A 355 -33.66 -61.13 -12.18
CA LYS A 355 -34.33 -60.33 -13.21
C LYS A 355 -33.29 -59.55 -13.99
N ASP A 356 -33.57 -59.33 -15.27
CA ASP A 356 -32.77 -58.44 -16.09
C ASP A 356 -33.15 -56.98 -15.75
N VAL A 357 -32.15 -56.18 -15.39
CA VAL A 357 -32.28 -54.75 -15.05
C VAL A 357 -31.38 -53.92 -15.96
N SER A 358 -31.79 -52.68 -16.25
CA SER A 358 -31.03 -51.78 -17.11
C SER A 358 -30.11 -50.89 -16.29
N VAL A 359 -28.87 -50.71 -16.73
CA VAL A 359 -27.92 -49.80 -16.09
C VAL A 359 -28.37 -48.35 -16.30
N PRO A 360 -28.72 -47.61 -15.24
CA PRO A 360 -29.15 -46.22 -15.36
C PRO A 360 -27.97 -45.30 -15.74
N ASP A 361 -28.28 -44.15 -16.35
CA ASP A 361 -27.26 -43.12 -16.63
C ASP A 361 -26.95 -42.33 -15.35
N VAL A 362 -25.70 -42.38 -14.93
CA VAL A 362 -25.19 -41.68 -13.74
C VAL A 362 -24.36 -40.46 -14.10
N LYS A 363 -24.24 -40.11 -15.39
CA LYS A 363 -23.41 -39.01 -15.84
C LYS A 363 -23.81 -37.69 -15.18
N GLY A 364 -22.82 -36.98 -14.61
CA GLY A 364 -23.02 -35.70 -13.93
C GLY A 364 -23.53 -35.81 -12.49
N LEU A 365 -23.65 -37.02 -11.95
CA LEU A 365 -23.99 -37.24 -10.54
C LEU A 365 -22.73 -37.39 -9.68
N GLU A 366 -22.84 -37.02 -8.40
CA GLU A 366 -21.87 -37.36 -7.36
C GLU A 366 -21.95 -38.85 -7.01
N TYR A 367 -20.87 -39.41 -6.46
CA TYR A 367 -20.77 -40.84 -6.15
C TYR A 367 -21.95 -41.36 -5.32
N GLU A 368 -22.29 -40.71 -4.21
CA GLU A 368 -23.38 -41.15 -3.31
C GLU A 368 -24.74 -41.20 -4.02
N LYS A 369 -25.00 -40.23 -4.91
CA LYS A 369 -26.24 -40.18 -5.71
C LYS A 369 -26.25 -41.23 -6.82
N ALA A 370 -25.09 -41.46 -7.44
CA ALA A 370 -24.92 -42.50 -8.45
C ALA A 370 -25.09 -43.90 -7.85
N GLU A 371 -24.50 -44.15 -6.67
CA GLU A 371 -24.64 -45.36 -5.88
C GLU A 371 -26.11 -45.62 -5.52
N ALA A 372 -26.77 -44.65 -4.89
CA ALA A 372 -28.18 -44.78 -4.53
C ALA A 372 -29.08 -45.03 -5.77
N LEU A 373 -28.74 -44.47 -6.93
CA LEU A 373 -29.45 -44.70 -8.18
C LEU A 373 -29.24 -46.13 -8.72
N LEU A 374 -28.02 -46.65 -8.62
CA LEU A 374 -27.69 -48.03 -9.01
C LEU A 374 -28.39 -49.03 -8.09
N GLU A 375 -28.31 -48.85 -6.77
CA GLU A 375 -28.96 -49.71 -5.78
C GLU A 375 -30.49 -49.73 -5.93
N LYS A 376 -31.10 -48.56 -6.17
CA LYS A 376 -32.54 -48.46 -6.43
C LYS A 376 -32.98 -49.23 -7.68
N ASN A 377 -32.09 -49.43 -8.65
CA ASN A 377 -32.33 -50.21 -9.85
C ASN A 377 -31.87 -51.68 -9.72
N GLY A 378 -31.54 -52.14 -8.51
CA GLY A 378 -31.15 -53.52 -8.25
C GLY A 378 -29.73 -53.85 -8.72
N LEU A 379 -28.83 -52.86 -8.78
CA LEU A 379 -27.42 -53.00 -9.16
C LEU A 379 -26.52 -52.71 -7.96
N GLN A 380 -25.29 -53.22 -7.98
CA GLN A 380 -24.28 -52.90 -6.96
C GLN A 380 -23.28 -51.89 -7.52
N ALA A 381 -23.03 -50.81 -6.80
CA ALA A 381 -21.95 -49.89 -7.14
C ALA A 381 -20.60 -50.53 -6.77
N ASP A 382 -19.64 -50.52 -7.71
CA ASP A 382 -18.26 -50.87 -7.38
C ASP A 382 -17.66 -49.75 -6.49
N PRO A 383 -17.10 -50.06 -5.32
CA PRO A 383 -16.43 -49.07 -4.47
C PRO A 383 -15.18 -48.47 -5.14
N ASP A 384 -14.55 -49.17 -6.08
CA ASP A 384 -13.33 -48.73 -6.75
C ASP A 384 -13.64 -47.89 -8.00
N VAL A 385 -13.84 -46.58 -7.78
CA VAL A 385 -14.05 -45.60 -8.85
C VAL A 385 -12.75 -45.33 -9.60
N THR A 386 -12.80 -45.36 -10.93
CA THR A 386 -11.62 -45.06 -11.78
C THR A 386 -11.63 -43.61 -12.24
N ASP A 387 -10.52 -42.91 -12.04
CA ASP A 387 -10.35 -41.53 -12.49
C ASP A 387 -10.12 -41.46 -14.01
N ILE A 388 -10.77 -40.50 -14.67
CA ILE A 388 -10.61 -40.21 -16.10
C ILE A 388 -10.63 -38.70 -16.36
N GLU A 389 -9.82 -38.25 -17.31
CA GLU A 389 -9.86 -36.87 -17.80
C GLU A 389 -11.09 -36.68 -18.70
N ASP A 390 -11.89 -35.64 -18.45
CA ASP A 390 -13.04 -35.29 -19.29
C ASP A 390 -13.20 -33.77 -19.36
N GLU A 391 -13.27 -33.23 -20.59
CA GLU A 391 -13.38 -31.77 -20.81
C GLU A 391 -14.77 -31.20 -20.53
N LYS A 392 -15.81 -32.06 -20.49
CA LYS A 392 -17.22 -31.66 -20.43
C LYS A 392 -17.84 -31.89 -19.05
N VAL A 393 -17.34 -32.87 -18.30
CA VAL A 393 -17.85 -33.24 -16.98
C VAL A 393 -16.96 -32.62 -15.91
N GLN A 394 -17.57 -31.87 -14.98
CA GLN A 394 -16.86 -31.23 -13.87
C GLN A 394 -16.15 -32.26 -12.99
N GLU A 395 -15.03 -31.86 -12.39
CA GLU A 395 -14.25 -32.67 -11.46
C GLU A 395 -15.13 -33.21 -10.32
N GLY A 396 -14.96 -34.47 -9.98
CA GLY A 396 -15.71 -35.15 -8.91
C GLY A 396 -17.03 -35.80 -9.36
N LEU A 397 -17.53 -35.49 -10.56
CA LEU A 397 -18.77 -36.07 -11.09
C LEU A 397 -18.51 -37.32 -11.93
N MET A 398 -19.49 -38.22 -11.98
CA MET A 398 -19.40 -39.43 -12.79
C MET A 398 -19.50 -39.12 -14.29
N VAL A 399 -18.65 -39.77 -15.09
CA VAL A 399 -18.53 -39.58 -16.55
C VAL A 399 -19.27 -40.68 -17.31
N LYS A 400 -19.05 -41.92 -16.89
CA LYS A 400 -19.60 -43.13 -17.52
C LYS A 400 -19.57 -44.31 -16.54
N THR A 401 -20.23 -45.39 -16.93
CA THR A 401 -20.22 -46.69 -16.23
C THR A 401 -19.68 -47.80 -17.12
N ASP A 402 -19.22 -48.88 -16.51
CA ASP A 402 -18.98 -50.17 -17.14
C ASP A 402 -19.64 -51.29 -16.31
N PRO A 403 -20.68 -51.99 -16.82
CA PRO A 403 -21.27 -51.87 -18.15
C PRO A 403 -21.90 -50.51 -18.47
N LYS A 404 -21.90 -50.12 -19.76
CA LYS A 404 -22.36 -48.79 -20.21
C LYS A 404 -23.84 -48.56 -19.86
N ALA A 405 -24.19 -47.34 -19.48
CA ALA A 405 -25.57 -46.90 -19.30
C ALA A 405 -26.48 -47.33 -20.48
N GLY A 406 -27.66 -47.87 -20.13
CA GLY A 406 -28.63 -48.47 -21.06
C GLY A 406 -28.38 -49.94 -21.39
N SER A 407 -27.27 -50.53 -20.95
CA SER A 407 -27.07 -51.99 -21.07
C SER A 407 -27.99 -52.77 -20.13
N THR A 408 -28.32 -54.01 -20.50
CA THR A 408 -29.12 -54.93 -19.69
C THR A 408 -28.20 -55.92 -19.00
N VAL A 409 -28.26 -55.97 -17.67
CA VAL A 409 -27.46 -56.87 -16.83
C VAL A 409 -28.37 -57.58 -15.83
N LYS A 410 -27.85 -58.62 -15.18
CA LYS A 410 -28.62 -59.33 -14.14
C LYS A 410 -28.70 -58.49 -12.87
N GLU A 411 -29.84 -58.53 -12.20
CA GLU A 411 -30.01 -57.95 -10.85
C GLU A 411 -28.89 -58.44 -9.91
N GLY A 412 -28.30 -57.50 -9.18
CA GLY A 412 -27.12 -57.70 -8.33
C GLY A 412 -25.75 -57.59 -9.03
N SER A 413 -25.71 -57.29 -10.34
CA SER A 413 -24.44 -57.07 -11.05
C SER A 413 -23.71 -55.82 -10.54
N ALA A 414 -22.39 -55.92 -10.40
CA ALA A 414 -21.53 -54.80 -10.07
C ALA A 414 -21.36 -53.86 -11.29
N VAL A 415 -21.44 -52.56 -11.05
CA VAL A 415 -21.27 -51.51 -12.05
C VAL A 415 -20.10 -50.63 -11.64
N LYS A 416 -19.05 -50.65 -12.45
CA LYS A 416 -17.87 -49.81 -12.27
C LYS A 416 -18.17 -48.39 -12.73
N MET A 417 -17.78 -47.40 -11.93
CA MET A 417 -17.98 -45.98 -12.25
C MET A 417 -16.66 -45.29 -12.57
N TYR A 418 -16.73 -44.30 -13.44
CA TYR A 418 -15.60 -43.45 -13.81
C TYR A 418 -15.87 -42.02 -13.37
N LYS A 419 -14.96 -41.42 -12.62
CA LYS A 419 -15.06 -40.06 -12.10
C LYS A 419 -14.19 -39.12 -12.91
N SER A 420 -14.70 -37.93 -13.22
CA SER A 420 -13.93 -36.89 -13.88
C SER A 420 -12.90 -36.32 -12.90
N ILE A 421 -11.63 -36.24 -13.33
CA ILE A 421 -10.61 -35.42 -12.67
C ILE A 421 -10.44 -34.04 -13.33
N GLY A 422 -11.39 -33.66 -14.20
CA GLY A 422 -11.38 -32.41 -14.94
C GLY A 422 -10.58 -32.47 -16.26
N LYS A 423 -10.23 -31.30 -16.78
CA LYS A 423 -9.44 -31.13 -18.01
C LYS A 423 -7.98 -31.54 -17.78
N ALA A 424 -7.32 -32.00 -18.85
CA ALA A 424 -5.91 -32.35 -18.81
C ALA A 424 -5.05 -31.16 -18.34
N LYS A 425 -4.22 -31.39 -17.31
CA LYS A 425 -3.31 -30.39 -16.75
C LYS A 425 -1.92 -30.56 -17.37
N THR A 426 -1.26 -29.43 -17.61
CA THR A 426 0.12 -29.33 -18.12
C THR A 426 0.94 -28.52 -17.12
N GLN A 427 2.16 -28.96 -16.84
CA GLN A 427 3.07 -28.22 -15.98
C GLN A 427 3.58 -26.95 -16.65
N LEU A 428 3.45 -25.82 -15.96
CA LEU A 428 3.96 -24.54 -16.39
C LEU A 428 5.51 -24.53 -16.36
N ILE A 429 6.12 -24.05 -17.44
CA ILE A 429 7.59 -23.94 -17.54
C ILE A 429 8.13 -22.66 -16.89
N ASP A 430 9.41 -22.67 -16.52
CA ASP A 430 10.11 -21.46 -16.08
C ASP A 430 10.60 -20.64 -17.29
N VAL A 431 10.13 -19.40 -17.36
CA VAL A 431 10.48 -18.40 -18.37
C VAL A 431 11.16 -17.16 -17.77
N LYS A 432 11.44 -17.14 -16.47
CA LYS A 432 12.16 -16.03 -15.84
C LYS A 432 13.56 -15.87 -16.43
N GLY A 433 14.00 -14.61 -16.57
CA GLY A 433 15.26 -14.23 -17.18
C GLY A 433 15.30 -14.36 -18.72
N ARG A 434 14.23 -14.85 -19.37
CA ARG A 434 14.13 -14.87 -20.83
C ARG A 434 13.61 -13.54 -21.36
N SER A 435 13.88 -13.25 -22.63
CA SER A 435 13.18 -12.17 -23.31
C SER A 435 11.70 -12.53 -23.47
N ILE A 436 10.82 -11.52 -23.44
CA ILE A 436 9.37 -11.71 -23.53
C ILE A 436 8.94 -12.50 -24.76
N ASP A 437 9.62 -12.30 -25.90
CA ASP A 437 9.32 -13.04 -27.14
C ASP A 437 9.62 -14.54 -26.99
N LYS A 438 10.80 -14.87 -26.42
CA LYS A 438 11.19 -16.27 -26.17
C LYS A 438 10.33 -16.92 -25.09
N ALA A 439 9.88 -16.15 -24.10
CA ALA A 439 8.99 -16.62 -23.06
C ALA A 439 7.61 -16.98 -23.63
N LYS A 440 7.01 -16.08 -24.42
CA LYS A 440 5.72 -16.33 -25.09
C LYS A 440 5.77 -17.51 -26.04
N GLU A 441 6.85 -17.66 -26.80
CA GLU A 441 7.05 -18.80 -27.70
C GLU A 441 7.10 -20.12 -26.93
N ALA A 442 7.90 -20.20 -25.86
CA ALA A 442 8.04 -21.39 -25.05
C ALA A 442 6.73 -21.79 -24.33
N LEU A 443 5.95 -20.80 -23.85
CA LEU A 443 4.65 -21.04 -23.24
C LEU A 443 3.64 -21.57 -24.28
N LYS A 444 3.64 -21.00 -25.49
CA LYS A 444 2.79 -21.44 -26.59
C LYS A 444 3.10 -22.87 -27.03
N GLU A 445 4.37 -23.28 -27.07
CA GLU A 445 4.77 -24.67 -27.36
C GLU A 445 4.22 -25.67 -26.32
N LYS A 446 4.02 -25.22 -25.08
CA LYS A 446 3.40 -26.01 -24.00
C LYS A 446 1.87 -25.93 -24.00
N GLY A 447 1.27 -25.27 -24.99
CA GLY A 447 -0.17 -25.17 -25.14
C GLY A 447 -0.81 -24.03 -24.37
N PHE A 448 -0.04 -23.21 -23.64
CA PHE A 448 -0.55 -22.03 -22.93
C PHE A 448 -0.93 -20.94 -23.92
N LYS A 449 -2.23 -20.62 -23.99
CA LYS A 449 -2.78 -19.66 -24.97
C LYS A 449 -2.97 -18.26 -24.41
N HIS A 450 -3.16 -18.15 -23.09
CA HIS A 450 -3.51 -16.91 -22.42
C HIS A 450 -2.30 -16.39 -21.64
N VAL A 451 -1.45 -15.60 -22.30
CA VAL A 451 -0.27 -14.99 -21.69
C VAL A 451 -0.45 -13.48 -21.59
N ASN A 452 -0.61 -12.97 -20.37
CA ASN A 452 -0.72 -11.55 -20.08
C ASN A 452 0.66 -10.99 -19.72
N VAL A 453 0.91 -9.72 -20.05
CA VAL A 453 2.19 -9.05 -19.76
C VAL A 453 1.94 -7.80 -18.96
N LYS A 454 2.65 -7.67 -17.84
CA LYS A 454 2.71 -6.48 -17.00
C LYS A 454 4.12 -5.90 -17.07
N GLU A 455 4.20 -4.61 -17.39
CA GLU A 455 5.47 -3.89 -17.48
C GLU A 455 5.78 -3.17 -16.17
N VAL A 456 7.02 -3.26 -15.70
CA VAL A 456 7.51 -2.56 -14.50
C VAL A 456 8.95 -2.10 -14.69
N ASN A 457 9.35 -1.03 -14.01
CA ASN A 457 10.75 -0.64 -13.94
C ASN A 457 11.52 -1.63 -13.07
N ASP A 458 12.65 -2.12 -13.59
CA ASP A 458 13.54 -3.05 -12.91
C ASP A 458 14.98 -2.82 -13.39
N ALA A 459 15.97 -3.25 -12.60
CA ALA A 459 17.38 -3.12 -12.97
C ALA A 459 17.76 -3.94 -14.23
N SER A 460 16.97 -4.95 -14.58
CA SER A 460 17.18 -5.80 -15.76
C SER A 460 16.91 -5.05 -17.07
N ASP A 461 17.50 -5.54 -18.16
CA ASP A 461 17.27 -5.00 -19.51
C ASP A 461 15.79 -5.01 -19.91
N ALA A 462 15.37 -3.99 -20.64
CA ALA A 462 14.01 -3.87 -21.16
C ALA A 462 13.62 -5.09 -22.02
N GLY A 463 12.44 -5.64 -21.75
CA GLY A 463 11.92 -6.85 -22.40
C GLY A 463 12.28 -8.16 -21.69
N THR A 464 13.01 -8.11 -20.57
CA THR A 464 13.34 -9.30 -19.76
C THR A 464 12.18 -9.67 -18.84
N VAL A 465 11.78 -10.94 -18.84
CA VAL A 465 10.80 -11.46 -17.88
C VAL A 465 11.45 -11.55 -16.50
N ILE A 466 10.97 -10.74 -15.56
CA ILE A 466 11.50 -10.71 -14.19
C ILE A 466 10.74 -11.68 -13.28
N ASP A 467 9.46 -11.91 -13.57
CA ASP A 467 8.61 -12.78 -12.77
C ASP A 467 7.51 -13.43 -13.62
N GLN A 468 7.00 -14.56 -13.13
CA GLN A 468 5.87 -15.27 -13.71
C GLN A 468 4.91 -15.73 -12.62
N ASP A 469 3.62 -15.63 -12.91
CA ASP A 469 2.54 -16.09 -12.06
C ASP A 469 1.50 -16.84 -12.91
N PRO A 470 1.17 -18.10 -12.62
CA PRO A 470 1.70 -18.94 -11.53
C PRO A 470 3.19 -19.30 -11.62
N SER A 471 3.76 -19.80 -10.52
CA SER A 471 5.16 -20.24 -10.48
C SER A 471 5.41 -21.45 -11.37
N ALA A 472 6.65 -21.60 -11.85
CA ALA A 472 7.05 -22.77 -12.63
C ALA A 472 6.76 -24.08 -11.87
N GLY A 473 6.33 -25.12 -12.61
CA GLY A 473 5.93 -26.41 -12.07
C GLY A 473 4.45 -26.52 -11.67
N THR A 474 3.70 -25.40 -11.65
CA THR A 474 2.26 -25.42 -11.37
C THR A 474 1.51 -26.20 -12.45
N GLU A 475 0.62 -27.11 -12.04
CA GLU A 475 -0.24 -27.87 -12.95
C GLU A 475 -1.46 -27.03 -13.34
N MET A 476 -1.60 -26.75 -14.64
CA MET A 476 -2.59 -25.82 -15.16
C MET A 476 -3.25 -26.38 -16.43
N VAL A 477 -4.50 -26.05 -16.66
CA VAL A 477 -5.20 -26.32 -17.91
C VAL A 477 -4.72 -25.32 -18.95
N ALA A 478 -3.66 -25.67 -19.69
CA ALA A 478 -2.97 -24.74 -20.60
C ALA A 478 -3.87 -24.02 -21.63
N GLY A 479 -4.98 -24.65 -22.01
CA GLY A 479 -5.95 -24.07 -22.95
C GLY A 479 -6.85 -22.97 -22.36
N ASP A 480 -7.02 -22.93 -21.04
CA ASP A 480 -8.00 -22.09 -20.34
C ASP A 480 -7.33 -21.14 -19.33
N ASP A 481 -6.32 -21.63 -18.60
CA ASP A 481 -5.71 -20.90 -17.50
C ASP A 481 -4.74 -19.82 -18.01
N GLU A 482 -4.68 -18.70 -17.30
CA GLU A 482 -3.87 -17.54 -17.67
C GLU A 482 -2.49 -17.56 -17.00
N VAL A 483 -1.46 -17.18 -17.75
CA VAL A 483 -0.09 -16.97 -17.27
C VAL A 483 0.24 -15.49 -17.35
N ASN A 484 0.50 -14.87 -16.21
CA ASN A 484 0.91 -13.47 -16.11
C ASN A 484 2.43 -13.39 -16.04
N LEU A 485 3.03 -12.64 -16.97
CA LEU A 485 4.45 -12.35 -16.98
C LEU A 485 4.70 -10.91 -16.56
N THR A 486 5.60 -10.70 -15.61
CA THR A 486 6.11 -9.38 -15.29
C THR A 486 7.40 -9.15 -16.08
N VAL A 487 7.47 -8.05 -16.82
CA VAL A 487 8.55 -7.72 -17.75
C VAL A 487 9.18 -6.39 -17.37
N SER A 488 10.51 -6.36 -17.35
CA SER A 488 11.27 -5.13 -17.15
C SER A 488 11.08 -4.19 -18.34
N ILE A 489 10.81 -2.91 -18.09
CA ILE A 489 10.96 -1.82 -19.08
C ILE A 489 12.28 -1.06 -18.91
N GLY A 490 13.19 -1.59 -18.09
CA GLY A 490 14.46 -0.98 -17.70
C GLY A 490 14.37 -0.16 -16.40
N PRO A 491 15.52 0.35 -15.92
CA PRO A 491 15.58 1.13 -14.69
C PRO A 491 14.66 2.35 -14.72
N ALA A 492 14.21 2.81 -13.55
CA ALA A 492 13.38 4.00 -13.44
C ALA A 492 14.17 5.27 -13.84
N ASP A 493 13.48 6.22 -14.49
CA ASP A 493 14.09 7.50 -14.84
C ASP A 493 14.29 8.38 -13.58
N ILE A 494 15.38 9.14 -13.58
CA ILE A 494 15.76 10.10 -12.55
C ILE A 494 15.33 11.49 -13.01
N THR A 495 14.55 12.19 -12.20
CA THR A 495 14.17 13.58 -12.47
C THR A 495 15.25 14.52 -11.95
N LEU A 496 15.85 15.31 -12.84
CA LEU A 496 16.92 16.25 -12.50
C LEU A 496 16.42 17.39 -11.62
N ARG A 497 17.13 17.69 -10.53
CA ARG A 497 16.90 18.89 -9.71
C ARG A 497 17.51 20.14 -10.37
N ASP A 498 17.12 21.31 -9.87
CA ASP A 498 17.79 22.57 -10.20
C ASP A 498 19.07 22.71 -9.38
N LEU A 499 20.20 22.70 -10.08
CA LEU A 499 21.53 22.78 -9.48
C LEU A 499 22.06 24.21 -9.39
N LYS A 500 21.33 25.25 -9.83
CA LYS A 500 21.83 26.64 -9.86
C LYS A 500 22.35 27.17 -8.53
N THR A 501 21.81 26.69 -7.40
CA THR A 501 22.25 27.11 -6.05
C THR A 501 23.37 26.24 -5.47
N TYR A 502 23.81 25.21 -6.20
CA TYR A 502 24.77 24.23 -5.71
C TYR A 502 26.20 24.72 -5.94
N SER A 503 27.11 24.35 -5.03
CA SER A 503 28.54 24.37 -5.29
C SER A 503 28.94 23.21 -6.19
N LYS A 504 30.17 23.25 -6.73
CA LYS A 504 30.75 22.15 -7.50
C LYS A 504 30.68 20.81 -6.77
N GLU A 505 31.05 20.79 -5.50
CA GLU A 505 31.07 19.59 -4.67
C GLU A 505 29.66 19.06 -4.44
N ALA A 506 28.69 19.95 -4.16
CA ALA A 506 27.31 19.56 -3.93
C ALA A 506 26.63 19.05 -5.22
N ALA A 507 26.92 19.67 -6.37
CA ALA A 507 26.39 19.24 -7.66
C ALA A 507 26.96 17.88 -8.07
N SER A 508 28.27 17.68 -7.89
CA SER A 508 28.93 16.39 -8.14
C SER A 508 28.36 15.28 -7.25
N GLY A 509 28.25 15.53 -5.94
CA GLY A 509 27.68 14.56 -5.00
C GLY A 509 26.24 14.17 -5.33
N TYR A 510 25.40 15.15 -5.71
CA TYR A 510 24.03 14.85 -6.15
C TYR A 510 23.99 13.94 -7.38
N LEU A 511 24.83 14.19 -8.38
CA LEU A 511 24.86 13.37 -9.60
C LEU A 511 25.37 11.96 -9.31
N GLU A 512 26.42 11.82 -8.50
CA GLU A 512 26.98 10.54 -8.09
C GLU A 512 25.96 9.70 -7.27
N ASP A 513 25.29 10.32 -6.29
CA ASP A 513 24.27 9.67 -5.46
C ASP A 513 23.07 9.16 -6.27
N ASN A 514 22.81 9.78 -7.42
CA ASN A 514 21.75 9.37 -8.35
C ASN A 514 22.27 8.52 -9.51
N GLY A 515 23.54 8.12 -9.51
CA GLY A 515 24.13 7.29 -10.56
C GLY A 515 24.18 7.97 -11.94
N LEU A 516 24.38 9.29 -11.98
CA LEU A 516 24.52 10.11 -13.18
C LEU A 516 25.98 10.54 -13.36
N ASN A 517 26.39 10.79 -14.61
CA ASN A 517 27.76 11.23 -14.89
C ASN A 517 27.81 12.75 -14.99
N LEU A 518 28.75 13.38 -14.29
CA LEU A 518 29.01 14.82 -14.39
C LEU A 518 29.95 15.13 -15.57
N VAL A 519 29.50 16.01 -16.47
CA VAL A 519 30.34 16.63 -17.50
C VAL A 519 30.58 18.10 -17.14
N GLU A 520 31.78 18.42 -16.67
CA GLU A 520 32.09 19.77 -16.20
C GLU A 520 32.42 20.74 -17.34
N LYS A 521 31.87 21.95 -17.26
CA LYS A 521 32.30 23.12 -18.04
C LYS A 521 32.50 24.32 -17.13
N GLU A 522 33.24 25.31 -17.62
CA GLU A 522 33.52 26.55 -16.90
C GLU A 522 33.20 27.75 -17.79
N ALA A 523 32.65 28.81 -17.19
CA ALA A 523 32.41 30.08 -17.85
C ALA A 523 32.49 31.25 -16.85
N HIS A 524 32.81 32.44 -17.33
CA HIS A 524 32.73 33.66 -16.53
C HIS A 524 31.27 34.11 -16.34
N SER A 525 30.96 34.70 -15.20
CA SER A 525 29.64 35.27 -14.90
C SER A 525 29.76 36.43 -13.91
N ASP A 526 29.10 37.53 -14.22
CA ASP A 526 29.02 38.70 -13.33
C ASP A 526 27.98 38.51 -12.21
N ASP A 527 26.96 37.68 -12.45
CA ASP A 527 25.82 37.49 -11.54
C ASP A 527 25.96 36.25 -10.63
N VAL A 528 26.80 35.28 -11.02
CA VAL A 528 26.95 34.01 -10.31
C VAL A 528 28.31 33.95 -9.60
N PRO A 529 28.35 33.78 -8.27
CA PRO A 529 29.60 33.65 -7.52
C PRO A 529 30.50 32.53 -8.05
N LYS A 530 31.82 32.75 -7.99
CA LYS A 530 32.82 31.75 -8.39
C LYS A 530 32.59 30.42 -7.65
N GLY A 531 32.58 29.32 -8.40
CA GLY A 531 32.37 27.96 -7.90
C GLY A 531 30.92 27.48 -7.80
N GLN A 532 29.94 28.33 -8.14
CA GLN A 532 28.52 27.94 -8.24
C GLN A 532 28.11 27.60 -9.68
N VAL A 533 27.00 26.89 -9.82
CA VAL A 533 26.45 26.47 -11.12
C VAL A 533 25.76 27.63 -11.84
N ILE A 534 26.20 27.92 -13.06
CA ILE A 534 25.54 28.87 -13.97
C ILE A 534 24.33 28.22 -14.62
N LYS A 535 24.54 27.00 -15.16
CA LYS A 535 23.52 26.24 -15.88
C LYS A 535 23.84 24.75 -15.88
N GLN A 536 22.81 23.95 -16.13
CA GLN A 536 22.91 22.51 -16.35
C GLN A 536 22.19 22.13 -17.65
N GLU A 537 22.62 21.04 -18.27
CA GLU A 537 21.97 20.40 -19.42
C GLU A 537 22.05 18.86 -19.24
N PRO A 538 20.93 18.12 -19.30
CA PRO A 538 19.56 18.58 -19.50
C PRO A 538 19.03 19.48 -18.37
N SER A 539 18.03 20.31 -18.69
CA SER A 539 17.46 21.26 -17.72
C SER A 539 16.79 20.57 -16.54
N ALA A 540 16.65 21.29 -15.43
CA ALA A 540 15.92 20.83 -14.26
C ALA A 540 14.49 20.37 -14.62
N GLY A 541 14.01 19.32 -13.96
CA GLY A 541 12.72 18.67 -14.22
C GLY A 541 12.74 17.65 -15.37
N THR A 542 13.84 17.54 -16.12
CA THR A 542 13.97 16.51 -17.16
C THR A 542 14.18 15.13 -16.53
N ALA A 543 13.44 14.14 -17.02
CA ALA A 543 13.65 12.74 -16.67
C ALA A 543 14.76 12.14 -17.52
N VAL A 544 15.80 11.58 -16.90
CA VAL A 544 16.95 10.95 -17.57
C VAL A 544 17.18 9.55 -17.02
N LYS A 545 17.75 8.67 -17.84
CA LYS A 545 18.07 7.31 -17.38
C LYS A 545 19.28 7.31 -16.43
N PRO A 546 19.38 6.37 -15.49
CA PRO A 546 20.61 6.12 -14.76
C PRO A 546 21.80 5.96 -15.72
N GLY A 547 22.94 6.54 -15.37
CA GLY A 547 24.15 6.59 -16.18
C GLY A 547 24.16 7.65 -17.29
N SER A 548 23.14 8.51 -17.37
CA SER A 548 23.13 9.62 -18.33
C SER A 548 24.13 10.71 -17.94
N ASP A 549 24.67 11.39 -18.94
CA ASP A 549 25.56 12.53 -18.76
C ASP A 549 24.74 13.81 -18.47
N VAL A 550 25.13 14.54 -17.43
CA VAL A 550 24.61 15.86 -17.09
C VAL A 550 25.77 16.86 -17.17
N GLU A 551 25.68 17.76 -18.14
CA GLU A 551 26.62 18.86 -18.30
C GLU A 551 26.30 19.96 -17.31
N VAL A 552 27.28 20.36 -16.50
CA VAL A 552 27.13 21.44 -15.53
C VAL A 552 28.21 22.49 -15.78
N THR A 553 27.78 23.73 -16.02
CA THR A 553 28.69 24.86 -16.22
C THR A 553 28.88 25.62 -14.90
N PHE A 554 30.11 25.66 -14.40
CA PHE A 554 30.50 26.36 -13.17
C PHE A 554 31.02 27.77 -13.45
N SER A 555 30.75 28.69 -12.53
CA SER A 555 31.21 30.08 -12.62
C SER A 555 32.69 30.22 -12.24
N LEU A 556 33.47 30.89 -13.09
CA LEU A 556 34.81 31.37 -12.79
C LEU A 556 34.81 32.73 -12.07
N GLY A 557 33.63 33.31 -11.85
CA GLY A 557 33.43 34.70 -11.43
C GLY A 557 33.47 35.68 -12.62
N PRO A 558 33.41 36.99 -12.35
CA PRO A 558 33.52 38.03 -13.38
C PRO A 558 34.81 37.88 -14.19
N GLU A 559 34.78 38.25 -15.47
CA GLU A 559 35.98 38.27 -16.30
C GLU A 559 36.93 39.40 -15.84
N GLU A 560 38.20 39.08 -15.60
CA GLU A 560 39.18 40.09 -15.18
C GLU A 560 39.48 41.07 -16.32
N LYS A 561 39.31 42.37 -16.06
CA LYS A 561 39.63 43.41 -17.04
C LYS A 561 41.15 43.52 -17.22
N PRO A 562 41.64 43.76 -18.45
CA PRO A 562 43.07 43.85 -18.70
C PRO A 562 43.68 45.08 -18.00
N ALA A 563 44.70 44.85 -17.17
CA ALA A 563 45.44 45.89 -16.47
C ALA A 563 46.76 46.23 -17.18
N LYS A 564 47.16 47.50 -17.16
CA LYS A 564 48.46 47.98 -17.67
C LYS A 564 49.23 48.69 -16.57
N THR A 565 50.53 48.44 -16.50
CA THR A 565 51.43 49.17 -15.60
C THR A 565 51.92 50.45 -16.28
N VAL A 566 51.70 51.59 -15.63
CA VAL A 566 52.18 52.91 -16.06
C VAL A 566 53.27 53.36 -15.11
N LYS A 567 54.44 53.70 -15.66
CA LYS A 567 55.54 54.30 -14.90
C LYS A 567 55.43 55.82 -15.01
N GLU A 568 55.39 56.50 -13.88
CA GLU A 568 55.34 57.95 -13.82
C GLU A 568 56.55 58.48 -13.03
N ASN A 569 57.23 59.46 -13.60
CA ASN A 569 58.34 60.14 -12.93
C ASN A 569 57.79 61.36 -12.19
N ILE A 570 57.95 61.37 -10.87
CA ILE A 570 57.58 62.46 -9.98
C ILE A 570 58.83 63.23 -9.58
N SER A 571 58.77 64.55 -9.70
CA SER A 571 59.82 65.47 -9.21
C SER A 571 59.37 66.05 -7.88
N ILE A 572 60.22 65.93 -6.86
CA ILE A 572 59.92 66.31 -5.48
C ILE A 572 60.79 67.51 -5.14
N PRO A 573 60.20 68.71 -4.94
CA PRO A 573 60.95 69.90 -4.60
C PRO A 573 61.53 69.79 -3.18
N TYR A 574 62.69 70.38 -2.97
CA TYR A 574 63.33 70.51 -1.66
C TYR A 574 63.31 71.97 -1.22
N GLU A 575 62.36 72.32 -0.37
CA GLU A 575 62.15 73.66 0.18
C GLU A 575 62.10 73.59 1.71
N PRO A 576 63.27 73.57 2.39
CA PRO A 576 63.31 73.48 3.84
C PRO A 576 63.05 74.83 4.53
N ASP A 577 62.50 74.78 5.75
CA ASP A 577 62.27 75.98 6.57
C ASP A 577 63.60 76.59 7.05
N HIS A 578 64.62 75.76 7.33
CA HIS A 578 65.99 76.19 7.60
C HIS A 578 67.02 75.42 6.75
N GLU A 579 68.13 76.08 6.43
CA GLU A 579 69.19 75.49 5.61
C GLU A 579 69.81 74.25 6.31
N GLY A 580 69.61 73.07 5.71
CA GLY A 580 70.12 71.78 6.22
C GLY A 580 69.07 70.83 6.81
N ASP A 581 67.80 71.23 6.90
CA ASP A 581 66.71 70.39 7.44
C ASP A 581 66.40 69.18 6.53
N GLU A 582 66.08 68.03 7.13
CA GLU A 582 65.55 66.87 6.40
C GLU A 582 64.04 67.02 6.19
N LEU A 583 63.58 66.85 4.95
CA LEU A 583 62.14 66.83 4.64
C LEU A 583 61.66 65.39 4.51
N GLU A 584 60.58 65.06 5.22
CA GLU A 584 59.92 63.76 5.09
C GLU A 584 58.95 63.79 3.91
N VAL A 585 59.14 62.86 2.98
CA VAL A 585 58.29 62.65 1.81
C VAL A 585 57.44 61.42 2.03
N GLN A 586 56.14 61.54 1.81
CA GLN A 586 55.18 60.44 1.78
C GLN A 586 54.50 60.42 0.42
N ILE A 587 54.52 59.26 -0.23
CA ILE A 587 53.83 59.01 -1.49
C ILE A 587 52.66 58.09 -1.18
N ALA A 588 51.48 58.43 -1.69
CA ALA A 588 50.30 57.57 -1.71
C ALA A 588 49.86 57.36 -3.16
N ILE A 589 49.44 56.15 -3.51
CA ILE A 589 48.93 55.81 -4.84
C ILE A 589 47.57 55.12 -4.74
N ASP A 590 46.73 55.33 -5.75
CA ASP A 590 45.45 54.68 -5.96
C ASP A 590 45.52 53.93 -7.29
N ASP A 591 45.52 52.60 -7.25
CA ASP A 591 45.59 51.74 -8.42
C ASP A 591 44.85 50.41 -8.17
N LYS A 592 44.98 49.41 -9.05
CA LYS A 592 44.30 48.10 -8.89
C LYS A 592 44.62 47.43 -7.54
N ASP A 593 45.85 47.59 -7.06
CA ASP A 593 46.39 46.82 -5.94
C ASP A 593 46.55 47.69 -4.66
N HIS A 594 46.44 49.01 -4.74
CA HIS A 594 46.68 49.97 -3.66
C HIS A 594 45.59 51.05 -3.53
N SER A 595 45.29 51.47 -2.31
CA SER A 595 44.33 52.54 -2.00
C SER A 595 45.05 53.84 -1.62
N ILE A 596 44.48 54.99 -2.03
CA ILE A 596 45.05 56.31 -1.71
C ILE A 596 45.13 56.62 -0.20
N SER A 597 44.38 55.88 0.62
CA SER A 597 44.44 55.98 2.07
C SER A 597 45.76 55.48 2.66
N ASP A 598 46.46 54.63 1.92
CA ASP A 598 47.62 53.91 2.40
C ASP A 598 48.90 54.55 1.85
N THR A 599 49.91 54.70 2.71
CA THR A 599 51.19 55.24 2.29
C THR A 599 51.93 54.18 1.47
N TYR A 600 52.14 54.48 0.19
CA TYR A 600 52.92 53.64 -0.73
C TYR A 600 54.40 53.62 -0.33
N GLU A 601 54.97 54.80 -0.05
CA GLU A 601 56.37 54.89 0.36
C GLU A 601 56.66 56.16 1.15
N THR A 602 57.52 56.04 2.18
CA THR A 602 58.01 57.16 2.99
C THR A 602 59.53 57.20 3.01
N PHE A 603 60.12 58.36 2.80
CA PHE A 603 61.57 58.56 2.87
C PHE A 603 61.91 60.03 3.18
N LYS A 604 63.20 60.33 3.37
CA LYS A 604 63.67 61.70 3.65
C LYS A 604 64.56 62.23 2.53
N ILE A 605 64.50 63.53 2.28
CA ILE A 605 65.31 64.22 1.26
C ILE A 605 66.07 65.41 1.87
N LYS A 606 67.24 65.73 1.27
CA LYS A 606 68.07 66.92 1.54
C LYS A 606 68.37 67.75 0.29
N GLU A 607 67.86 67.31 -0.86
CA GLU A 607 68.01 67.95 -2.16
C GLU A 607 66.81 67.55 -3.06
N PRO A 608 66.51 68.33 -4.12
CA PRO A 608 65.46 67.97 -5.06
C PRO A 608 65.66 66.55 -5.61
N THR A 609 64.64 65.72 -5.52
CA THR A 609 64.74 64.29 -5.85
C THR A 609 63.70 63.92 -6.89
N GLU A 610 64.10 63.13 -7.89
CA GLU A 610 63.17 62.48 -8.82
C GLU A 610 62.94 61.04 -8.42
N LYS A 611 61.70 60.56 -8.59
CA LYS A 611 61.34 59.18 -8.28
C LYS A 611 60.39 58.63 -9.32
N THR A 612 60.55 57.37 -9.68
CA THR A 612 59.60 56.67 -10.54
C THR A 612 58.65 55.85 -9.69
N ILE A 613 57.35 56.05 -9.88
CA ILE A 613 56.30 55.21 -9.30
C ILE A 613 55.65 54.38 -10.40
N GLU A 614 55.21 53.17 -10.07
CA GLU A 614 54.52 52.27 -10.98
C GLU A 614 53.07 52.09 -10.53
N LEU A 615 52.11 52.44 -11.38
CA LEU A 615 50.69 52.27 -11.12
C LEU A 615 50.10 51.22 -12.05
N LYS A 616 49.36 50.26 -11.50
CA LYS A 616 48.67 49.22 -12.28
C LYS A 616 47.20 49.61 -12.46
N ILE A 617 46.84 50.01 -13.68
CA ILE A 617 45.53 50.59 -13.98
C ILE A 617 44.71 49.59 -14.81
N GLU A 618 43.48 49.29 -14.39
CA GLU A 618 42.53 48.45 -15.15
C GLU A 618 41.85 49.22 -16.28
N GLN A 619 41.47 48.52 -17.36
CA GLN A 619 40.77 49.12 -18.48
C GLN A 619 39.45 49.76 -18.05
N GLY A 620 39.33 51.08 -18.29
CA GLY A 620 38.17 51.89 -17.90
C GLY A 620 38.28 52.57 -16.53
N GLN A 621 39.35 52.32 -15.77
CA GLN A 621 39.67 53.03 -14.52
C GLN A 621 40.81 54.06 -14.72
N LYS A 622 41.08 54.84 -13.67
CA LYS A 622 42.17 55.81 -13.61
C LYS A 622 43.00 55.53 -12.36
N GLY A 623 44.32 55.62 -12.47
CA GLY A 623 45.21 55.63 -11.31
C GLY A 623 45.38 57.04 -10.78
N TYR A 624 45.78 57.19 -9.53
CA TYR A 624 46.07 58.48 -8.91
C TYR A 624 47.31 58.39 -8.03
N TYR A 625 48.10 59.46 -7.94
CA TYR A 625 49.15 59.56 -6.93
C TYR A 625 49.10 60.91 -6.25
N GLN A 626 49.59 60.93 -5.02
CA GLN A 626 49.75 62.11 -4.19
C GLN A 626 51.09 62.05 -3.47
N VAL A 627 51.84 63.14 -3.54
CA VAL A 627 53.11 63.32 -2.85
C VAL A 627 52.96 64.41 -1.80
N MET A 628 53.31 64.08 -0.57
CA MET A 628 53.30 64.97 0.57
C MET A 628 54.73 65.17 1.08
N VAL A 629 55.11 66.40 1.37
CA VAL A 629 56.39 66.76 2.01
C VAL A 629 56.07 67.47 3.31
N ASN A 630 56.57 66.96 4.44
CA ASN A 630 56.24 67.43 5.79
C ASN A 630 54.72 67.64 6.00
N HIS A 631 53.92 66.66 5.57
CA HIS A 631 52.45 66.67 5.64
C HIS A 631 51.73 67.70 4.76
N LYS A 632 52.43 68.38 3.83
CA LYS A 632 51.82 69.27 2.83
C LYS A 632 51.87 68.62 1.45
N VAL A 633 50.76 68.66 0.72
CA VAL A 633 50.69 68.12 -0.65
C VAL A 633 51.49 69.00 -1.58
N VAL A 634 52.48 68.42 -2.27
CA VAL A 634 53.36 69.14 -3.21
C VAL A 634 53.11 68.75 -4.67
N SER A 635 52.62 67.54 -4.93
CA SER A 635 52.34 67.04 -6.26
C SER A 635 51.23 66.00 -6.22
N TYR A 636 50.34 66.02 -7.19
CA TYR A 636 49.33 64.98 -7.38
C TYR A 636 48.95 64.92 -8.86
N LYS A 637 48.55 63.75 -9.34
CA LYS A 637 48.11 63.58 -10.72
C LYS A 637 47.21 62.35 -10.84
N THR A 638 46.21 62.47 -11.71
CA THR A 638 45.42 61.34 -12.20
C THR A 638 46.03 60.82 -13.50
N ILE A 639 46.25 59.51 -13.58
CA ILE A 639 46.82 58.82 -14.73
C ILE A 639 45.72 57.99 -15.38
N GLU A 640 45.48 58.22 -16.67
CA GLU A 640 44.47 57.46 -17.43
C GLU A 640 45.04 56.12 -17.92
N TYR A 641 44.16 55.14 -18.12
CA TYR A 641 44.54 53.87 -18.74
C TYR A 641 45.20 54.10 -20.12
N PRO A 642 46.40 53.55 -20.38
CA PRO A 642 47.10 53.76 -21.64
C PRO A 642 46.30 53.26 -22.83
N LYS A 643 46.02 54.14 -23.79
CA LYS A 643 45.49 53.76 -25.10
C LYS A 643 46.53 52.92 -25.83
N ASP A 644 46.11 51.83 -26.47
CA ASP A 644 46.99 51.07 -27.35
C ASP A 644 47.52 52.00 -28.44
N LYS A 645 48.85 52.04 -28.62
CA LYS A 645 49.45 52.69 -29.78
C LYS A 645 49.10 51.82 -30.98
N GLY A 646 48.11 52.25 -31.76
CA GLY A 646 47.73 51.62 -33.02
C GLY A 646 48.85 51.64 -34.05
#